data_AF-A0A512IRE4-F1
#
_entry.id   AF-A0A512IRE4-F1
#
_cell.length_a   1.000
_cell.length_b   1.000
_cell.length_c   1.000
_cell.angle_alpha   90.00
_cell.angle_beta   90.00
_cell.angle_gamma   90.00
#
_symmetry.space_group_name_H-M   'P 1'
#
loop_
_entity.id
_entity.type
_entity.pdbx_description
1 polymer ?
#
loop_
_entity_poly.entity_id
_entity_poly.type
_entity_poly.pdbx_seq_one_letter_code
_entity_poly.pdbx_strand_id
1 'polypeptide(L)'
;MVLRWVWRAYARLVRLLVMAVVGTLLLAFGVLFINYVVLSTPTATAYRNLDPALPACRDGLAQGWTILADLGRDTLRDASVPDDGGWEDSSNDERAAVSKDPAWRTRLRCALQRHVVPSTKAEGKPLDYHLGFLEFQETGEPYALISQNARGSDAAMTSAMLRDRMHDASRPSVPDAQPVITQLDALKQHLSNGSHYVIVFIHGWRHDARIGDGNVADIRLYAAHAARFLRERCPIDPSACAMKVTAIYIGWRGARVDEKGLKADFGEAVGGFLGNLSAGATLFDRKPVSEAIAPAAVSALRTLEGVLAPPLGHRPDDPRAHNRMVIAGHSLGGNMLATGLKDDLVKAVRRHKPGQIMPPVLGNLVLLINPASEATKWTAIQREVWSRTATHADPNTPLAEVQRDTGFFPAVQKPLVVSVTAALAFPAGGLRAGDCAWIGLDLDDDYKEARARIRDRLKSTDTMFDAGVDYDWATHDLFPTFKFDYRPAAGWLGRAAARIERRRPDGESCTRPPPADWLSRIETLPIRALALLARTFPFQDSSREDSHTIGNLDPPRPAAGVLADAQPSASPFGTTHELLGLNASGAERHHPYATLADAPIPCPPTNRWLTRARAAQANQFGLFWDSEALAPADRGVRGQGVPAAEFLHGLQFTGIAPITAANDPFWNVRAFDNALSRHDGYRLSSFICAMNQLVLDDITGVPADMISTMR
;
A
#
# COMPACT_ATOMS: atom_id res chain seq x y z
N MET A 1 -34.10 57.45 9.60
CA MET A 1 -32.64 57.56 9.35
C MET A 1 -31.90 56.25 9.64
N VAL A 2 -32.16 55.61 10.79
CA VAL A 2 -31.57 54.32 11.20
C VAL A 2 -31.77 53.20 10.17
N LEU A 3 -32.99 53.03 9.63
CA LEU A 3 -33.29 51.97 8.64
C LEU A 3 -32.47 52.10 7.34
N ARG A 4 -32.21 53.32 6.87
CA ARG A 4 -31.35 53.60 5.71
C ARG A 4 -29.87 53.29 6.00
N TRP A 5 -29.43 53.48 7.24
CA TRP A 5 -28.07 53.20 7.66
C TRP A 5 -27.84 51.68 7.80
N VAL A 6 -28.79 50.97 8.41
CA VAL A 6 -28.81 49.50 8.50
C VAL A 6 -28.83 48.87 7.10
N TRP A 7 -29.68 49.36 6.19
CA TRP A 7 -29.73 48.85 4.82
C TRP A 7 -28.42 49.07 4.05
N ARG A 8 -27.78 50.23 4.20
CA ARG A 8 -26.48 50.51 3.56
C ARG A 8 -25.35 49.64 4.13
N ALA A 9 -25.34 49.41 5.44
CA ALA A 9 -24.39 48.52 6.08
C ALA A 9 -24.58 47.07 5.61
N TYR A 10 -25.83 46.58 5.56
CA TYR A 10 -26.18 45.27 5.03
C TYR A 10 -25.78 45.12 3.55
N ALA A 11 -26.12 46.07 2.69
CA ALA A 11 -25.77 46.02 1.27
C ALA A 11 -24.25 46.04 1.02
N ARG A 12 -23.48 46.77 1.86
CA ARG A 12 -22.00 46.74 1.82
C ARG A 12 -21.46 45.38 2.27
N LEU A 13 -22.00 44.82 3.35
CA LEU A 13 -21.63 43.48 3.83
C LEU A 13 -21.90 42.42 2.76
N VAL A 14 -23.09 42.44 2.15
CA VAL A 14 -23.47 41.53 1.06
C VAL A 14 -22.55 41.69 -0.15
N ARG A 15 -22.24 42.92 -0.57
CA ARG A 15 -21.28 43.13 -1.68
C ARG A 15 -19.89 42.60 -1.36
N LEU A 16 -19.39 42.81 -0.14
CA LEU A 16 -18.10 42.27 0.28
C LEU A 16 -18.12 40.73 0.28
N LEU A 17 -19.19 40.13 0.78
CA LEU A 17 -19.40 38.68 0.75
C LEU A 17 -19.45 38.14 -0.69
N VAL A 18 -20.21 38.78 -1.58
CA VAL A 18 -20.31 38.38 -2.99
C VAL A 18 -18.97 38.53 -3.70
N MET A 19 -18.25 39.64 -3.50
CA MET A 19 -16.91 39.82 -4.08
C MET A 19 -15.91 38.80 -3.54
N ALA A 20 -15.97 38.46 -2.25
CA ALA A 20 -15.13 37.43 -1.66
C ALA A 20 -15.45 36.05 -2.25
N VAL A 21 -16.74 35.70 -2.40
CA VAL A 21 -17.16 34.42 -3.00
C VAL A 21 -16.74 34.36 -4.47
N VAL A 22 -17.03 35.39 -5.27
CA VAL A 22 -16.66 35.43 -6.70
C VAL A 22 -15.15 35.41 -6.87
N GLY A 23 -14.39 36.17 -6.06
CA GLY A 23 -12.93 36.15 -6.07
C GLY A 23 -12.37 34.78 -5.72
N THR A 24 -12.95 34.09 -4.73
CA THR A 24 -12.56 32.73 -4.35
C THR A 24 -12.87 31.74 -5.47
N LEU A 25 -14.02 31.85 -6.12
CA LEU A 25 -14.39 31.00 -7.26
C LEU A 25 -13.45 31.23 -8.45
N LEU A 26 -13.14 32.49 -8.80
CA LEU A 26 -12.20 32.81 -9.87
C LEU A 26 -10.79 32.30 -9.57
N LEU A 27 -10.33 32.42 -8.32
CA LEU A 27 -9.07 31.83 -7.88
C LEU A 27 -9.10 30.31 -8.05
N ALA A 28 -10.16 29.65 -7.58
CA ALA A 28 -10.32 28.20 -7.72
C ALA A 28 -10.33 27.76 -9.19
N PHE A 29 -11.11 28.42 -10.05
CA PHE A 29 -11.13 28.14 -11.49
C PHE A 29 -9.79 28.44 -12.19
N GLY A 30 -9.11 29.52 -11.81
CA GLY A 30 -7.78 29.86 -12.31
C GLY A 30 -6.75 28.79 -11.95
N VAL A 31 -6.77 28.31 -10.71
CA VAL A 31 -5.94 27.18 -10.26
C VAL A 31 -6.27 25.93 -11.05
N LEU A 32 -7.54 25.56 -11.21
CA LEU A 32 -7.93 24.41 -12.03
C LEU A 32 -7.45 24.57 -13.48
N PHE A 33 -7.60 25.75 -14.09
CA PHE A 33 -7.15 26.00 -15.46
C PHE A 33 -5.62 25.84 -15.63
N ILE A 34 -4.81 26.42 -14.74
CA ILE A 34 -3.36 26.27 -14.76
C ILE A 34 -2.98 24.79 -14.64
N ASN A 35 -3.62 24.06 -13.73
CA ASN A 35 -3.32 22.65 -13.49
C ASN A 35 -3.73 21.74 -14.65
N TYR A 36 -4.91 21.95 -15.22
CA TYR A 36 -5.47 21.05 -16.23
C TYR A 36 -5.08 21.40 -17.67
N VAL A 37 -4.69 22.65 -17.94
CA VAL A 37 -4.40 23.13 -19.30
C VAL A 37 -2.92 23.47 -19.47
N VAL A 38 -2.29 24.14 -18.49
CA VAL A 38 -0.92 24.64 -18.63
C VAL A 38 0.11 23.62 -18.16
N LEU A 39 -0.14 22.96 -17.02
CA LEU A 39 0.80 22.06 -16.36
C LEU A 39 0.38 20.58 -16.46
N SER A 40 -0.39 20.24 -17.49
CA SER A 40 -0.85 18.86 -17.66
C SER A 40 0.28 17.93 -18.09
N THR A 41 0.31 16.72 -17.55
CA THR A 41 1.26 15.68 -17.98
C THR A 41 0.91 15.19 -19.40
N PRO A 42 1.87 14.73 -20.22
CA PRO A 42 1.57 14.27 -21.58
C PRO A 42 0.66 13.04 -21.62
N THR A 43 -0.35 13.05 -22.48
CA THR A 43 -1.15 11.85 -22.82
C THR A 43 -0.34 10.92 -23.74
N ALA A 44 -0.56 9.60 -23.64
CA ALA A 44 -0.05 8.60 -24.60
C ALA A 44 1.49 8.54 -24.74
N THR A 45 2.23 8.78 -23.66
CA THR A 45 3.70 8.66 -23.64
C THR A 45 4.13 7.52 -22.72
N ALA A 46 4.99 6.62 -23.22
CA ALA A 46 5.75 5.69 -22.40
C ALA A 46 7.13 6.27 -22.10
N TYR A 47 7.56 6.15 -20.85
CA TYR A 47 8.84 6.69 -20.38
C TYR A 47 9.98 5.67 -20.45
N ARG A 48 9.68 4.37 -20.37
CA ARG A 48 10.64 3.27 -20.27
C ARG A 48 10.44 2.29 -21.43
N ASN A 49 10.57 2.81 -22.65
CA ASN A 49 10.14 2.16 -23.88
C ASN A 49 11.26 1.70 -24.82
N LEU A 50 12.53 1.77 -24.42
CA LEU A 50 13.62 1.28 -25.27
C LEU A 50 13.73 -0.24 -25.18
N ASP A 51 13.87 -0.87 -26.35
CA ASP A 51 14.07 -2.31 -26.48
C ASP A 51 15.35 -2.76 -25.76
N PRO A 52 15.29 -3.77 -24.86
CA PRO A 52 16.46 -4.34 -24.19
C PRO A 52 17.58 -4.80 -25.14
N ALA A 53 17.28 -5.11 -26.40
CA ALA A 53 18.26 -5.52 -27.40
C ALA A 53 19.15 -4.37 -27.91
N LEU A 54 18.75 -3.10 -27.70
CA LEU A 54 19.56 -1.95 -28.08
C LEU A 54 20.89 -1.93 -27.31
N PRO A 55 22.01 -1.51 -27.93
CA PRO A 55 23.34 -1.57 -27.30
C PRO A 55 23.37 -0.92 -25.91
N ALA A 56 22.79 0.27 -25.77
CA ALA A 56 22.75 0.99 -24.49
C ALA A 56 22.03 0.22 -23.36
N CYS A 57 21.01 -0.58 -23.71
CA CYS A 57 20.26 -1.39 -22.75
C CYS A 57 20.95 -2.74 -22.49
N ARG A 58 21.37 -3.42 -23.54
CA ARG A 58 22.06 -4.71 -23.48
C ARG A 58 23.36 -4.63 -22.67
N ASP A 59 24.18 -3.62 -22.92
CA ASP A 59 25.43 -3.42 -22.21
C ASP A 59 25.16 -3.14 -20.72
N GLY A 60 24.09 -2.40 -20.44
CA GLY A 60 23.59 -2.16 -19.08
C GLY A 60 23.13 -3.42 -18.36
N LEU A 61 22.41 -4.32 -19.04
CA LEU A 61 21.98 -5.61 -18.49
C LEU A 61 23.16 -6.53 -18.21
N ALA A 62 24.19 -6.50 -19.07
CA ALA A 62 25.39 -7.30 -18.89
C ALA A 62 26.25 -6.81 -17.71
N GLN A 63 26.47 -5.50 -17.59
CA GLN A 63 27.37 -4.92 -16.58
C GLN A 63 26.67 -4.67 -15.23
N GLY A 64 25.40 -4.28 -15.25
CA GLY A 64 24.69 -3.77 -14.09
C GLY A 64 25.02 -2.29 -13.81
N TRP A 65 24.01 -1.50 -13.42
CA TRP A 65 24.16 -0.07 -13.15
C TRP A 65 24.40 0.20 -11.67
N THR A 66 25.51 0.87 -11.36
CA THR A 66 25.85 1.34 -10.00
C THR A 66 25.63 2.84 -9.80
N ILE A 67 25.39 3.59 -10.89
CA ILE A 67 25.41 5.07 -10.90
C ILE A 67 24.56 5.69 -9.79
N LEU A 68 23.36 5.15 -9.53
CA LEU A 68 22.46 5.69 -8.52
C LEU A 68 23.03 5.48 -7.10
N ALA A 69 23.57 4.30 -6.82
CA ALA A 69 24.21 4.01 -5.53
C ALA A 69 25.52 4.78 -5.34
N ASP A 70 26.28 5.00 -6.41
CA ASP A 70 27.54 5.76 -6.36
C ASP A 70 27.27 7.24 -6.08
N LEU A 71 26.36 7.87 -6.82
CA LEU A 71 25.97 9.26 -6.59
C LEU A 71 25.27 9.45 -5.27
N GLY A 72 24.37 8.54 -4.91
CA GLY A 72 23.66 8.63 -3.65
C GLY A 72 24.58 8.61 -2.44
N ARG A 73 25.69 7.86 -2.49
CA ARG A 73 26.70 7.89 -1.42
C ARG A 73 27.43 9.23 -1.34
N ASP A 74 27.73 9.84 -2.48
CA ASP A 74 28.34 11.18 -2.50
C ASP A 74 27.36 12.21 -1.90
N THR A 75 26.09 12.18 -2.32
CA THR A 75 25.02 13.04 -1.75
C THR A 75 24.89 12.87 -0.24
N LEU A 76 24.91 11.64 0.27
CA LEU A 76 24.78 11.37 1.71
C LEU A 76 25.99 11.83 2.54
N ARG A 77 27.18 12.01 1.93
CA ARG A 77 28.35 12.58 2.62
C ARG A 77 28.23 14.08 2.79
N ASP A 78 27.61 14.75 1.83
CA ASP A 78 27.55 16.21 1.74
C ASP A 78 26.24 16.80 2.30
N ALA A 79 25.19 15.98 2.44
CA ALA A 79 23.87 16.43 2.86
C ALA A 79 23.68 16.49 4.39
N SER A 80 23.11 17.59 4.87
CA SER A 80 22.27 17.56 6.08
C SER A 80 21.01 16.77 5.75
N VAL A 81 20.72 15.70 6.50
CA VAL A 81 19.50 14.89 6.33
C VAL A 81 18.28 15.83 6.28
N PRO A 82 17.43 15.76 5.24
CA PRO A 82 16.25 16.60 5.15
C PRO A 82 15.39 16.48 6.40
N ASP A 83 14.77 17.59 6.81
CA ASP A 83 13.86 17.69 7.97
C ASP A 83 12.52 16.94 7.76
N ASP A 84 12.39 16.19 6.65
CA ASP A 84 11.18 15.41 6.35
C ASP A 84 11.11 14.13 7.18
N GLY A 85 12.23 13.65 7.73
CA GLY A 85 12.35 12.40 8.48
C GLY A 85 12.85 11.21 7.64
N GLY A 86 13.29 11.40 6.39
CA GLY A 86 13.81 10.36 5.49
C GLY A 86 12.78 9.75 4.53
N TRP A 87 11.62 10.40 4.37
CA TRP A 87 10.52 9.91 3.52
C TRP A 87 10.73 10.13 2.02
N GLU A 88 11.67 10.99 1.62
CA GLU A 88 12.22 11.02 0.26
C GLU A 88 13.68 10.51 0.27
N ASP A 89 13.99 9.50 -0.55
CA ASP A 89 15.37 8.98 -0.66
C ASP A 89 16.21 9.82 -1.62
N SER A 90 16.89 10.84 -1.09
CA SER A 90 17.84 11.64 -1.87
C SER A 90 19.00 10.84 -2.47
N SER A 91 19.24 9.61 -2.00
CA SER A 91 20.30 8.74 -2.52
C SER A 91 19.88 7.92 -3.75
N ASN A 92 18.63 8.01 -4.19
CA ASN A 92 18.08 7.29 -5.33
C ASN A 92 17.52 8.25 -6.40
N ASP A 93 18.34 9.24 -6.79
CA ASP A 93 17.92 10.29 -7.73
C ASP A 93 18.44 10.07 -9.16
N GLU A 94 17.52 9.75 -10.05
CA GLU A 94 17.82 9.63 -11.48
C GLU A 94 18.18 10.96 -12.14
N ARG A 95 17.69 12.09 -11.64
CA ARG A 95 17.98 13.43 -12.19
C ARG A 95 19.41 13.83 -11.90
N ALA A 96 19.94 13.49 -10.73
CA ALA A 96 21.35 13.63 -10.42
C ALA A 96 22.22 12.82 -11.41
N ALA A 97 21.83 11.59 -11.74
CA ALA A 97 22.53 10.76 -12.73
C ALA A 97 22.53 11.40 -14.14
N VAL A 98 21.38 11.90 -14.59
CA VAL A 98 21.27 12.62 -15.88
C VAL A 98 22.08 13.91 -15.89
N SER A 99 22.13 14.63 -14.78
CA SER A 99 22.88 15.88 -14.65
C SER A 99 24.38 15.64 -14.70
N LYS A 100 24.87 14.52 -14.12
CA LYS A 100 26.28 14.13 -14.17
C LYS A 100 26.70 13.61 -15.55
N ASP A 101 25.88 12.77 -16.18
CA ASP A 101 26.12 12.27 -17.54
C ASP A 101 24.80 12.22 -18.32
N PRO A 102 24.59 13.12 -19.31
CA PRO A 102 23.37 13.18 -20.11
C PRO A 102 23.03 11.88 -20.85
N ALA A 103 23.98 10.97 -21.07
CA ALA A 103 23.71 9.67 -21.68
C ALA A 103 22.75 8.81 -20.84
N TRP A 104 22.69 9.04 -19.52
CA TRP A 104 21.72 8.39 -18.65
C TRP A 104 20.27 8.72 -18.99
N ARG A 105 20.01 9.86 -19.66
CA ARG A 105 18.66 10.16 -20.15
C ARG A 105 18.15 9.10 -21.12
N THR A 106 19.04 8.53 -21.92
CA THR A 106 18.72 7.44 -22.85
C THR A 106 18.76 6.09 -22.15
N ARG A 107 19.80 5.80 -21.37
CA ARG A 107 19.94 4.50 -20.67
C ARG A 107 18.74 4.24 -19.74
N LEU A 108 18.31 5.25 -18.99
CA LEU A 108 17.17 5.11 -18.09
C LEU A 108 15.83 4.86 -18.81
N ARG A 109 15.73 5.06 -20.14
CA ARG A 109 14.53 4.69 -20.91
C ARG A 109 14.45 3.19 -21.25
N CYS A 110 15.47 2.39 -20.93
CA CYS A 110 15.43 0.93 -21.15
C CYS A 110 14.27 0.29 -20.37
N ALA A 111 13.46 -0.50 -21.08
CA ALA A 111 12.31 -1.20 -20.52
C ALA A 111 12.68 -2.31 -19.53
N LEU A 112 13.91 -2.82 -19.63
CA LEU A 112 14.52 -3.75 -18.68
C LEU A 112 15.89 -3.23 -18.30
N GLN A 113 16.16 -3.22 -16.99
CA GLN A 113 17.34 -2.65 -16.38
C GLN A 113 17.91 -3.64 -15.36
N ARG A 114 19.23 -3.62 -15.16
CA ARG A 114 19.89 -4.34 -14.07
C ARG A 114 20.60 -3.33 -13.19
N HIS A 115 20.33 -3.37 -11.90
CA HIS A 115 20.86 -2.43 -10.92
C HIS A 115 21.70 -3.19 -9.89
N VAL A 116 22.81 -2.59 -9.49
CA VAL A 116 23.74 -3.16 -8.52
C VAL A 116 24.02 -2.12 -7.44
N VAL A 117 23.73 -2.46 -6.19
CA VAL A 117 24.13 -1.68 -5.01
C VAL A 117 25.40 -2.33 -4.46
N PRO A 118 26.59 -1.75 -4.71
CA PRO A 118 27.82 -2.38 -4.27
C PRO A 118 28.02 -2.17 -2.76
N SER A 119 28.66 -3.14 -2.12
CA SER A 119 29.08 -3.06 -0.73
C SER A 119 30.44 -2.39 -0.62
N THR A 120 30.62 -1.59 0.43
CA THR A 120 31.90 -0.96 0.78
C THR A 120 32.71 -1.76 1.80
N LYS A 121 32.12 -2.80 2.39
CA LYS A 121 32.77 -3.69 3.36
C LYS A 121 33.60 -4.75 2.63
N ALA A 122 34.79 -5.07 3.15
CA ALA A 122 35.70 -6.04 2.54
C ALA A 122 35.08 -7.43 2.29
N GLU A 123 34.18 -7.88 3.19
CA GLU A 123 33.47 -9.15 3.09
C GLU A 123 32.01 -8.99 2.61
N GLY A 124 31.57 -7.75 2.38
CA GLY A 124 30.19 -7.48 2.02
C GLY A 124 29.94 -7.80 0.54
N LYS A 125 28.77 -8.37 0.26
CA LYS A 125 28.36 -8.73 -1.09
C LYS A 125 27.44 -7.66 -1.68
N PRO A 126 27.58 -7.32 -2.97
CA PRO A 126 26.66 -6.42 -3.64
C PRO A 126 25.24 -6.98 -3.64
N LEU A 127 24.25 -6.10 -3.74
CA LEU A 127 22.87 -6.45 -4.02
C LEU A 127 22.63 -6.27 -5.51
N ASP A 128 22.06 -7.27 -6.17
CA ASP A 128 21.83 -7.29 -7.62
C ASP A 128 20.37 -7.66 -7.89
N TYR A 129 19.70 -6.89 -8.74
CA TYR A 129 18.33 -7.12 -9.14
C TYR A 129 18.03 -6.53 -10.52
N HIS A 130 16.99 -7.06 -11.16
CA HIS A 130 16.45 -6.53 -12.41
C HIS A 130 15.23 -5.65 -12.12
N LEU A 131 15.05 -4.59 -12.90
CA LEU A 131 13.87 -3.74 -12.88
C LEU A 131 13.31 -3.65 -14.30
N GLY A 132 12.13 -4.20 -14.49
CA GLY A 132 11.37 -4.10 -15.73
C GLY A 132 10.18 -3.15 -15.60
N PHE A 133 9.74 -2.60 -16.72
CA PHE A 133 8.62 -1.67 -16.78
C PHE A 133 7.53 -2.20 -17.69
N LEU A 134 6.29 -2.10 -17.22
CA LEU A 134 5.09 -2.40 -17.99
C LEU A 134 4.14 -1.21 -17.88
N GLU A 135 4.14 -0.36 -18.89
CA GLU A 135 3.36 0.88 -18.93
C GLU A 135 2.08 0.67 -19.74
N PHE A 136 0.97 1.21 -19.23
CA PHE A 136 -0.34 1.16 -19.85
C PHE A 136 -0.80 2.55 -20.30
N GLN A 137 -1.43 2.58 -21.47
CA GLN A 137 -2.24 3.69 -21.93
C GLN A 137 -3.52 3.79 -21.09
N GLU A 138 -4.17 4.96 -21.10
CA GLU A 138 -5.46 5.15 -20.41
C GLU A 138 -6.58 4.27 -21.00
N THR A 139 -6.38 3.73 -22.21
CA THR A 139 -7.26 2.74 -22.86
C THR A 139 -7.09 1.32 -22.32
N GLY A 140 -6.07 1.08 -21.47
CA GLY A 140 -5.67 -0.25 -21.00
C GLY A 140 -4.74 -1.00 -21.95
N GLU A 141 -4.38 -0.45 -23.11
CA GLU A 141 -3.40 -1.08 -24.01
C GLU A 141 -1.97 -0.85 -23.50
N PRO A 142 -1.10 -1.88 -23.47
CA PRO A 142 0.31 -1.70 -23.11
C PRO A 142 1.07 -0.96 -24.22
N TYR A 143 2.15 -0.26 -23.86
CA TYR A 143 3.01 0.39 -24.85
C TYR A 143 3.97 -0.58 -25.53
N ALA A 144 4.28 -0.30 -26.81
CA ALA A 144 5.28 -1.02 -27.58
C ALA A 144 6.69 -0.49 -27.34
N LEU A 145 7.68 -1.35 -27.60
CA LEU A 145 9.08 -0.98 -27.53
C LEU A 145 9.54 -0.27 -28.81
N ILE A 146 10.52 0.60 -28.64
CA ILE A 146 11.22 1.31 -29.72
C ILE A 146 12.55 0.59 -29.97
N SER A 147 12.74 0.11 -31.20
CA SER A 147 13.91 -0.67 -31.64
C SER A 147 14.91 0.10 -32.51
N GLN A 148 14.71 1.40 -32.75
CA GLN A 148 15.63 2.23 -33.56
C GLN A 148 16.45 3.19 -32.69
N ASN A 149 17.76 3.33 -33.01
CA ASN A 149 18.67 4.27 -32.35
C ASN A 149 18.17 5.71 -32.54
N ALA A 150 17.86 6.37 -31.44
CA ALA A 150 17.34 7.73 -31.38
C ALA A 150 18.27 8.77 -32.07
N ARG A 151 17.95 9.14 -33.31
CA ARG A 151 18.40 10.40 -33.94
C ARG A 151 17.30 11.13 -34.74
N GLY A 152 16.06 10.66 -34.75
CA GLY A 152 14.94 11.31 -35.43
C GLY A 152 13.68 11.22 -34.59
N SER A 153 12.90 12.30 -34.56
CA SER A 153 11.67 12.56 -33.78
C SER A 153 11.01 11.37 -33.09
N ASP A 154 10.80 11.48 -31.77
CA ASP A 154 10.00 10.60 -30.91
C ASP A 154 8.52 10.51 -31.38
N ALA A 155 8.27 9.92 -32.54
CA ALA A 155 6.92 9.50 -32.89
C ALA A 155 6.63 8.25 -32.05
N ALA A 156 5.94 8.44 -30.92
CA ALA A 156 5.32 7.34 -30.20
C ALA A 156 4.56 6.47 -31.21
N MET A 157 4.87 5.17 -31.27
CA MET A 157 4.08 4.26 -32.11
C MET A 157 2.67 4.22 -31.49
N THR A 158 1.73 4.90 -32.13
CA THR A 158 0.35 4.94 -31.67
C THR A 158 -0.29 3.56 -31.84
N SER A 159 -1.33 3.26 -31.07
CA SER A 159 -2.09 2.02 -31.20
C SER A 159 -2.62 1.78 -32.62
N ALA A 160 -2.91 2.84 -33.37
CA ALA A 160 -3.28 2.74 -34.78
C ALA A 160 -2.12 2.21 -35.64
N MET A 161 -0.91 2.73 -35.43
CA MET A 161 0.31 2.26 -36.11
C MET A 161 0.67 0.83 -35.72
N LEU A 162 0.40 0.43 -34.47
CA LEU A 162 0.57 -0.95 -34.01
C LEU A 162 -0.44 -1.90 -34.66
N ARG A 163 -1.73 -1.54 -34.67
CA ARG A 163 -2.77 -2.37 -35.30
C ARG A 163 -2.52 -2.52 -36.79
N ASP A 164 -2.16 -1.44 -37.49
CA ASP A 164 -1.80 -1.51 -38.91
C ASP A 164 -0.58 -2.40 -39.15
N ARG A 165 0.49 -2.28 -38.34
CA ARG A 165 1.66 -3.16 -38.47
C ARG A 165 1.38 -4.61 -38.09
N MET A 166 0.54 -4.87 -37.10
CA MET A 166 0.12 -6.23 -36.74
C MET A 166 -0.76 -6.82 -37.85
N HIS A 167 -1.64 -6.03 -38.46
CA HIS A 167 -2.41 -6.43 -39.64
C HIS A 167 -1.52 -6.72 -40.85
N ASP A 168 -0.50 -5.91 -41.10
CA ASP A 168 0.44 -6.10 -42.19
C ASP A 168 1.42 -7.27 -41.95
N ALA A 169 1.87 -7.48 -40.70
CA ALA A 169 2.65 -8.67 -40.33
C ALA A 169 1.85 -9.98 -40.39
N SER A 170 0.52 -9.90 -40.32
CA SER A 170 -0.39 -11.04 -40.47
C SER A 170 -0.71 -11.37 -41.93
N ARG A 171 -0.26 -10.55 -42.90
CA ARG A 171 -0.39 -10.84 -44.34
C ARG A 171 0.79 -11.71 -44.80
N PRO A 172 0.55 -12.86 -45.47
CA PRO A 172 1.60 -13.80 -45.87
C PRO A 172 2.54 -13.30 -46.98
N SER A 173 2.52 -12.01 -47.33
CA SER A 173 3.20 -11.45 -48.50
C SER A 173 4.10 -10.23 -48.23
N VAL A 174 4.45 -9.92 -46.97
CA VAL A 174 5.45 -8.89 -46.63
C VAL A 174 6.70 -9.55 -46.02
N PRO A 175 7.80 -9.75 -46.79
CA PRO A 175 8.99 -10.49 -46.33
C PRO A 175 9.82 -9.83 -45.22
N ASP A 176 9.50 -8.60 -44.81
CA ASP A 176 10.34 -7.77 -43.92
C ASP A 176 9.60 -7.14 -42.71
N ALA A 177 8.38 -7.59 -42.40
CA ALA A 177 7.65 -7.07 -41.24
C ALA A 177 8.25 -7.62 -39.92
N GLN A 178 9.21 -6.88 -39.34
CA GLN A 178 9.75 -7.16 -38.01
C GLN A 178 8.61 -7.15 -36.97
N PRO A 179 8.48 -8.20 -36.12
CA PRO A 179 7.41 -8.26 -35.12
C PRO A 179 7.55 -7.11 -34.11
N VAL A 180 6.43 -6.45 -33.79
CA VAL A 180 6.41 -5.40 -32.77
C VAL A 180 6.54 -6.04 -31.40
N ILE A 181 7.68 -5.87 -30.74
CA ILE A 181 7.94 -6.41 -29.39
C ILE A 181 7.33 -5.45 -28.37
N THR A 182 6.52 -5.98 -27.45
CA THR A 182 5.94 -5.20 -26.35
C THR A 182 6.81 -5.26 -25.09
N GLN A 183 6.58 -4.34 -24.14
CA GLN A 183 7.19 -4.41 -22.81
C GLN A 183 6.89 -5.76 -22.11
N LEU A 184 5.67 -6.28 -22.28
CA LEU A 184 5.27 -7.58 -21.74
C LEU A 184 6.07 -8.74 -22.36
N ASP A 185 6.34 -8.70 -23.66
CA ASP A 185 7.12 -9.75 -24.33
C ASP A 185 8.58 -9.77 -23.87
N ALA A 186 9.20 -8.59 -23.68
CA ALA A 186 10.53 -8.49 -23.10
C ALA A 186 10.60 -9.08 -21.67
N LEU A 187 9.59 -8.81 -20.85
CA LEU A 187 9.47 -9.40 -19.51
C LEU A 187 9.27 -10.92 -19.55
N LYS A 188 8.40 -11.42 -20.43
CA LYS A 188 8.19 -12.86 -20.62
C LYS A 188 9.49 -13.57 -21.02
N GLN A 189 10.24 -12.99 -21.95
CA GLN A 189 11.53 -13.54 -22.37
C GLN A 189 12.57 -13.55 -21.23
N HIS A 190 12.60 -12.49 -20.42
CA HIS A 190 13.51 -12.43 -19.26
C HIS A 190 13.17 -13.46 -18.19
N LEU A 191 11.87 -13.65 -17.90
CA LEU A 191 11.39 -14.54 -16.85
C LEU A 191 11.30 -16.02 -17.26
N SER A 192 11.44 -16.35 -18.54
CA SER A 192 11.29 -17.74 -19.01
C SER A 192 12.43 -18.66 -18.54
N ASN A 193 13.56 -18.11 -18.09
CA ASN A 193 14.79 -18.84 -17.83
C ASN A 193 15.33 -18.58 -16.43
N GLY A 194 15.50 -19.65 -15.65
CA GLY A 194 16.07 -19.60 -14.30
C GLY A 194 15.02 -19.53 -13.21
N SER A 195 15.47 -19.22 -11.99
CA SER A 195 14.60 -19.07 -10.82
C SER A 195 14.47 -17.59 -10.47
N HIS A 196 13.25 -17.13 -10.19
CA HIS A 196 12.94 -15.72 -9.99
C HIS A 196 12.11 -15.50 -8.72
N TYR A 197 12.50 -14.47 -7.98
CA TYR A 197 11.61 -13.80 -7.05
C TYR A 197 11.13 -12.49 -7.67
N VAL A 198 9.86 -12.47 -8.07
CA VAL A 198 9.24 -11.35 -8.76
C VAL A 198 8.48 -10.48 -7.77
N ILE A 199 8.77 -9.19 -7.76
CA ILE A 199 8.00 -8.19 -7.02
C ILE A 199 7.40 -7.23 -8.02
N VAL A 200 6.08 -7.23 -8.12
CA VAL A 200 5.35 -6.27 -8.93
C VAL A 200 4.89 -5.13 -8.04
N PHE A 201 5.06 -3.91 -8.52
CA PHE A 201 4.55 -2.72 -7.87
C PHE A 201 3.73 -1.88 -8.84
N ILE A 202 2.46 -1.67 -8.49
CA ILE A 202 1.52 -0.82 -9.22
C ILE A 202 1.40 0.49 -8.47
N HIS A 203 1.88 1.57 -9.09
CA HIS A 203 1.93 2.86 -8.43
C HIS A 203 0.55 3.50 -8.24
N GLY A 204 0.53 4.45 -7.32
CA GLY A 204 -0.64 5.24 -6.96
C GLY A 204 -0.92 6.43 -7.88
N TRP A 205 -1.85 7.23 -7.41
CA TRP A 205 -2.18 8.55 -7.94
C TRP A 205 -0.97 9.51 -7.82
N ARG A 206 -0.82 10.50 -8.73
CA ARG A 206 0.35 11.44 -8.84
C ARG A 206 1.65 10.85 -9.36
N HIS A 207 1.66 9.57 -9.74
CA HIS A 207 2.87 8.91 -10.24
C HIS A 207 2.72 8.42 -11.68
N ASP A 208 3.87 8.23 -12.32
CA ASP A 208 4.03 7.55 -13.61
C ASP A 208 5.43 6.90 -13.65
N ALA A 209 5.94 6.52 -14.82
CA ALA A 209 7.27 5.91 -14.95
C ALA A 209 8.38 6.88 -15.39
N ARG A 210 8.16 8.20 -15.32
CA ARG A 210 9.13 9.21 -15.78
C ARG A 210 10.45 9.14 -15.01
N ILE A 211 11.48 9.77 -15.57
CA ILE A 211 12.78 9.90 -14.91
C ILE A 211 12.65 10.79 -13.66
N GLY A 212 13.09 10.25 -12.52
CA GLY A 212 13.01 10.88 -11.21
C GLY A 212 11.63 10.76 -10.54
N ASP A 213 10.81 9.78 -10.93
CA ASP A 213 9.58 9.45 -10.19
C ASP A 213 9.91 8.75 -8.85
N GLY A 214 9.19 9.11 -7.79
CA GLY A 214 9.42 8.61 -6.44
C GLY A 214 9.01 7.14 -6.26
N ASN A 215 7.91 6.70 -6.87
CA ASN A 215 7.48 5.31 -6.78
C ASN A 215 8.41 4.37 -7.59
N VAL A 216 9.03 4.89 -8.65
CA VAL A 216 10.13 4.17 -9.34
C VAL A 216 11.37 4.05 -8.44
N ALA A 217 11.66 5.05 -7.60
CA ALA A 217 12.71 4.96 -6.59
C ALA A 217 12.33 3.94 -5.49
N ASP A 218 11.08 3.94 -5.02
CA ASP A 218 10.61 3.01 -3.99
C ASP A 218 10.66 1.55 -4.42
N ILE A 219 10.27 1.23 -5.66
CA ILE A 219 10.38 -0.16 -6.14
C ILE A 219 11.84 -0.62 -6.24
N ARG A 220 12.80 0.27 -6.49
CA ARG A 220 14.24 -0.08 -6.40
C ARG A 220 14.66 -0.39 -4.98
N LEU A 221 14.17 0.38 -4.02
CA LEU A 221 14.41 0.13 -2.59
C LEU A 221 13.86 -1.24 -2.19
N TYR A 222 12.61 -1.56 -2.57
CA TYR A 222 11.99 -2.86 -2.35
C TYR A 222 12.77 -4.01 -2.99
N ALA A 223 13.21 -3.83 -4.25
CA ALA A 223 13.99 -4.84 -4.96
C ALA A 223 15.35 -5.11 -4.29
N ALA A 224 16.03 -4.06 -3.84
CA ALA A 224 17.29 -4.19 -3.11
C ALA A 224 17.09 -4.88 -1.74
N HIS A 225 16.01 -4.55 -1.02
CA HIS A 225 15.62 -5.28 0.20
C HIS A 225 15.36 -6.76 -0.08
N ALA A 226 14.59 -7.08 -1.11
CA ALA A 226 14.31 -8.45 -1.51
C ALA A 226 15.58 -9.25 -1.83
N ALA A 227 16.53 -8.64 -2.55
CA ALA A 227 17.81 -9.27 -2.88
C ALA A 227 18.62 -9.58 -1.60
N ARG A 228 18.56 -8.67 -0.62
CA ARG A 228 19.15 -8.88 0.69
C ARG A 228 18.46 -10.01 1.46
N PHE A 229 17.13 -10.01 1.50
CA PHE A 229 16.35 -10.96 2.30
C PHE A 229 16.45 -12.39 1.78
N LEU A 230 16.53 -12.58 0.46
CA LEU A 230 16.84 -13.88 -0.14
C LEU A 230 18.23 -14.39 0.28
N ARG A 231 19.23 -13.51 0.28
CA ARG A 231 20.59 -13.86 0.70
C ARG A 231 20.65 -14.32 2.16
N GLU A 232 19.86 -13.73 3.05
CA GLU A 232 19.77 -14.15 4.45
C GLU A 232 19.11 -15.54 4.63
N ARG A 233 18.31 -15.99 3.66
CA ARG A 233 17.67 -17.33 3.65
C ARG A 233 18.56 -18.41 3.04
N CYS A 234 19.55 -18.04 2.23
CA CYS A 234 20.45 -18.96 1.55
C CYS A 234 21.06 -20.08 2.44
N PRO A 235 21.49 -19.83 3.71
CA PRO A 235 22.03 -20.89 4.57
C PRO A 235 21.03 -21.98 4.98
N ILE A 236 19.73 -21.67 4.98
CA ILE A 236 18.66 -22.61 5.36
C ILE A 236 17.91 -23.17 4.15
N ASP A 237 17.83 -22.41 3.07
CA ASP A 237 17.17 -22.75 1.81
C ASP A 237 18.10 -22.45 0.62
N PRO A 238 18.77 -23.48 0.06
CA PRO A 238 19.64 -23.32 -1.10
C PRO A 238 18.94 -22.75 -2.34
N SER A 239 17.62 -22.94 -2.48
CA SER A 239 16.87 -22.39 -3.61
C SER A 239 16.80 -20.87 -3.57
N ALA A 240 16.80 -20.26 -2.38
CA ALA A 240 16.88 -18.81 -2.19
C ALA A 240 18.18 -18.22 -2.74
N CYS A 241 19.29 -18.98 -2.75
CA CYS A 241 20.56 -18.53 -3.33
C CYS A 241 20.51 -18.47 -4.86
N ALA A 242 19.68 -19.30 -5.49
CA ALA A 242 19.58 -19.42 -6.95
C ALA A 242 18.56 -18.44 -7.56
N MET A 243 17.62 -17.94 -6.75
CA MET A 243 16.61 -16.99 -7.18
C MET A 243 17.21 -15.63 -7.52
N LYS A 244 16.86 -15.09 -8.69
CA LYS A 244 17.15 -13.71 -9.08
C LYS A 244 15.96 -12.82 -8.75
N VAL A 245 16.22 -11.65 -8.17
CA VAL A 245 15.17 -10.65 -7.97
C VAL A 245 14.85 -9.95 -9.30
N THR A 246 13.59 -9.98 -9.69
CA THR A 246 13.06 -9.18 -10.79
C THR A 246 11.91 -8.32 -10.27
N ALA A 247 12.16 -7.02 -10.12
CA ALA A 247 11.10 -6.07 -9.86
C ALA A 247 10.41 -5.66 -11.16
N ILE A 248 9.09 -5.49 -11.12
CA ILE A 248 8.28 -5.04 -12.25
C ILE A 248 7.47 -3.84 -11.80
N TYR A 249 7.71 -2.69 -12.43
CA TYR A 249 6.93 -1.49 -12.20
C TYR A 249 5.80 -1.41 -13.22
N ILE A 250 4.56 -1.38 -12.74
CA ILE A 250 3.39 -1.14 -13.59
C ILE A 250 3.11 0.35 -13.61
N GLY A 251 3.36 0.96 -14.77
CA GLY A 251 3.18 2.38 -15.03
C GLY A 251 1.85 2.69 -15.71
N TRP A 252 1.24 3.82 -15.38
CA TRP A 252 0.13 4.44 -16.10
C TRP A 252 0.14 5.94 -15.80
N ARG A 253 -0.69 6.72 -16.50
CA ARG A 253 -0.77 8.18 -16.26
C ARG A 253 -1.60 8.49 -15.00
N GLY A 254 -1.01 8.27 -13.83
CA GLY A 254 -1.59 8.59 -12.53
C GLY A 254 -1.48 10.06 -12.15
N ALA A 255 -0.38 10.73 -12.56
CA ALA A 255 -0.22 12.17 -12.44
C ALA A 255 -0.94 12.89 -13.58
N ARG A 256 -1.87 13.81 -13.28
CA ARG A 256 -2.45 14.71 -14.28
C ARG A 256 -1.79 16.09 -14.31
N VAL A 257 -1.19 16.49 -13.19
CA VAL A 257 -0.46 17.76 -13.02
C VAL A 257 1.02 17.46 -12.86
N ASP A 258 1.89 18.21 -13.55
CA ASP A 258 3.32 18.21 -13.29
C ASP A 258 3.64 19.06 -12.06
N GLU A 259 3.37 18.50 -10.88
CA GLU A 259 3.59 19.18 -9.61
C GLU A 259 5.07 19.48 -9.35
N LYS A 260 5.98 18.71 -9.95
CA LYS A 260 7.42 18.96 -9.87
C LYS A 260 7.80 20.19 -10.70
N GLY A 261 7.20 20.37 -11.88
CA GLY A 261 7.27 21.62 -12.63
C GLY A 261 6.69 22.80 -11.85
N LEU A 262 5.55 22.59 -11.18
CA LEU A 262 4.89 23.62 -10.37
C LEU A 262 5.74 24.09 -9.18
N LYS A 263 6.42 23.16 -8.50
CA LYS A 263 7.42 23.48 -7.46
C LYS A 263 8.64 24.20 -8.03
N ALA A 264 9.12 23.80 -9.20
CA ALA A 264 10.27 24.44 -9.85
C ALA A 264 9.96 25.87 -10.31
N ASP A 265 8.77 26.11 -10.86
CA ASP A 265 8.39 27.39 -11.46
C ASP A 265 7.88 28.42 -10.43
N PHE A 266 7.22 27.96 -9.35
CA PHE A 266 6.57 28.84 -8.36
C PHE A 266 7.15 28.73 -6.94
N GLY A 267 8.22 27.96 -6.75
CA GLY A 267 8.86 27.73 -5.46
C GLY A 267 8.05 26.82 -4.51
N GLU A 268 8.66 26.46 -3.38
CA GLU A 268 8.13 25.43 -2.48
C GLU A 268 6.85 25.84 -1.74
N ALA A 269 6.77 27.09 -1.26
CA ALA A 269 5.63 27.54 -0.47
C ALA A 269 4.35 27.68 -1.31
N VAL A 270 4.44 28.36 -2.46
CA VAL A 270 3.28 28.61 -3.33
C VAL A 270 3.01 27.40 -4.23
N GLY A 271 4.06 26.85 -4.85
CA GLY A 271 3.96 25.68 -5.72
C GLY A 271 3.63 24.39 -4.98
N GLY A 272 4.10 24.22 -3.74
CA GLY A 272 3.72 23.09 -2.89
C GLY A 272 2.26 23.16 -2.43
N PHE A 273 1.77 24.34 -2.03
CA PHE A 273 0.38 24.53 -1.62
C PHE A 273 -0.60 24.35 -2.78
N LEU A 274 -0.35 25.01 -3.92
CA LEU A 274 -1.15 24.85 -5.15
C LEU A 274 -1.05 23.42 -5.70
N GLY A 275 0.15 22.82 -5.64
CA GLY A 275 0.38 21.43 -5.98
C GLY A 275 -0.49 20.49 -5.15
N ASN A 276 -0.50 20.60 -3.82
CA ASN A 276 -1.28 19.70 -2.96
C ASN A 276 -2.80 19.86 -3.10
N LEU A 277 -3.31 21.09 -3.24
CA LEU A 277 -4.73 21.34 -3.47
C LEU A 277 -5.20 20.85 -4.84
N SER A 278 -4.40 21.10 -5.88
CA SER A 278 -4.70 20.66 -7.24
C SER A 278 -4.60 19.16 -7.41
N ALA A 279 -3.59 18.56 -6.77
CA ALA A 279 -3.42 17.15 -6.65
C ALA A 279 -4.72 16.54 -6.11
N GLY A 280 -5.16 16.91 -4.91
CA GLY A 280 -6.35 16.30 -4.28
C GLY A 280 -7.58 16.24 -5.21
N ALA A 281 -7.79 17.25 -6.06
CA ALA A 281 -8.86 17.29 -7.06
C ALA A 281 -8.69 16.29 -8.24
N THR A 282 -7.46 15.90 -8.60
CA THR A 282 -7.20 14.95 -9.70
C THR A 282 -7.44 13.50 -9.32
N LEU A 283 -7.52 13.16 -8.03
CA LEU A 283 -7.83 11.80 -7.58
C LEU A 283 -9.15 11.29 -8.19
N PHE A 284 -10.21 12.11 -8.27
CA PHE A 284 -11.52 11.73 -8.86
C PHE A 284 -11.41 11.32 -10.30
N ASP A 285 -10.67 12.09 -11.05
CA ASP A 285 -10.57 11.93 -12.48
C ASP A 285 -9.66 10.76 -12.84
N ARG A 286 -8.72 10.39 -11.95
CA ARG A 286 -7.80 9.28 -12.16
C ARG A 286 -8.32 7.93 -11.61
N LYS A 287 -9.25 7.92 -10.66
CA LYS A 287 -9.84 6.67 -10.15
C LYS A 287 -10.56 5.86 -11.25
N PRO A 288 -11.48 6.41 -12.06
CA PRO A 288 -12.10 5.67 -13.17
C PRO A 288 -11.09 5.15 -14.19
N VAL A 289 -9.99 5.87 -14.42
CA VAL A 289 -8.90 5.41 -15.30
C VAL A 289 -8.20 4.19 -14.71
N SER A 290 -7.90 4.19 -13.40
CA SER A 290 -7.33 3.00 -12.73
C SER A 290 -8.27 1.79 -12.82
N GLU A 291 -9.59 2.00 -12.77
CA GLU A 291 -10.59 0.94 -12.89
C GLU A 291 -10.71 0.43 -14.34
N ALA A 292 -10.58 1.32 -15.33
CA ALA A 292 -10.59 0.96 -16.75
C ALA A 292 -9.35 0.16 -17.17
N ILE A 293 -8.18 0.47 -16.60
CA ILE A 293 -6.92 -0.24 -16.87
C ILE A 293 -6.84 -1.59 -16.13
N ALA A 294 -7.55 -1.74 -15.00
CA ALA A 294 -7.45 -2.91 -14.13
C ALA A 294 -7.55 -4.28 -14.83
N PRO A 295 -8.52 -4.54 -15.74
CA PRO A 295 -8.61 -5.83 -16.41
C PRO A 295 -7.37 -6.15 -17.26
N ALA A 296 -6.80 -5.15 -17.94
CA ALA A 296 -5.63 -5.33 -18.79
C ALA A 296 -4.36 -5.57 -17.95
N ALA A 297 -4.18 -4.81 -16.86
CA ALA A 297 -3.07 -5.01 -15.93
C ALA A 297 -3.11 -6.41 -15.28
N VAL A 298 -4.28 -6.85 -14.79
CA VAL A 298 -4.46 -8.20 -14.23
C VAL A 298 -4.20 -9.29 -15.29
N SER A 299 -4.65 -9.09 -16.53
CA SER A 299 -4.40 -10.03 -17.63
C SER A 299 -2.90 -10.18 -17.95
N ALA A 300 -2.16 -9.07 -18.00
CA ALA A 300 -0.71 -9.09 -18.20
C ALA A 300 0.00 -9.80 -17.04
N LEU A 301 -0.43 -9.57 -15.79
CA LEU A 301 0.11 -10.25 -14.62
C LEU A 301 -0.14 -11.75 -14.63
N ARG A 302 -1.32 -12.21 -15.07
CA ARG A 302 -1.62 -13.62 -15.30
C ARG A 302 -0.71 -14.24 -16.37
N THR A 303 -0.39 -13.48 -17.40
CA THR A 303 0.53 -13.94 -18.44
C THR A 303 1.93 -14.15 -17.86
N LEU A 304 2.41 -13.23 -17.02
CA LEU A 304 3.70 -13.37 -16.33
C LEU A 304 3.69 -14.54 -15.34
N GLU A 305 2.61 -14.71 -14.58
CA GLU A 305 2.42 -15.85 -13.70
C GLU A 305 2.49 -17.19 -14.45
N GLY A 306 1.87 -17.27 -15.63
CA GLY A 306 1.94 -18.46 -16.49
C GLY A 306 3.36 -18.78 -16.97
N VAL A 307 4.20 -17.77 -17.19
CA VAL A 307 5.63 -17.95 -17.55
C VAL A 307 6.44 -18.43 -16.35
N LEU A 308 6.10 -17.97 -15.14
CA LEU A 308 6.78 -18.35 -13.91
C LEU A 308 6.39 -19.75 -13.43
N ALA A 309 5.22 -20.25 -13.82
CA ALA A 309 4.76 -21.58 -13.46
C ALA A 309 5.69 -22.67 -14.03
N PRO A 310 6.02 -23.71 -13.26
CA PRO A 310 6.79 -24.82 -13.79
C PRO A 310 5.94 -25.60 -14.82
N PRO A 311 6.55 -26.20 -15.86
CA PRO A 311 5.82 -27.01 -16.83
C PRO A 311 5.16 -28.23 -16.18
N LEU A 312 4.04 -28.68 -16.75
CA LEU A 312 3.41 -29.93 -16.36
C LEU A 312 4.40 -31.10 -16.50
N GLY A 313 4.57 -31.89 -15.43
CA GLY A 313 5.54 -32.99 -15.40
C GLY A 313 7.00 -32.57 -15.20
N HIS A 314 7.25 -31.37 -14.66
CA HIS A 314 8.60 -30.89 -14.37
C HIS A 314 9.37 -31.85 -13.47
N ARG A 315 10.68 -31.88 -13.64
CA ARG A 315 11.56 -32.61 -12.73
C ARG A 315 11.61 -31.88 -11.37
N PRO A 316 11.89 -32.60 -10.26
CA PRO A 316 12.02 -31.99 -8.94
C PRO A 316 13.13 -30.91 -8.85
N ASP A 317 14.09 -30.92 -9.78
CA ASP A 317 15.21 -29.98 -9.88
C ASP A 317 14.95 -28.81 -10.84
N ASP A 318 13.75 -28.65 -11.42
CA ASP A 318 13.43 -27.48 -12.26
C ASP A 318 13.52 -26.19 -11.41
N PRO A 319 14.41 -25.25 -11.73
CA PRO A 319 14.57 -24.01 -10.98
C PRO A 319 13.29 -23.19 -10.85
N ARG A 320 12.33 -23.37 -11.77
CA ARG A 320 11.04 -22.65 -11.77
C ARG A 320 10.06 -23.15 -10.72
N ALA A 321 10.25 -24.35 -10.17
CA ALA A 321 9.42 -24.85 -9.06
C ALA A 321 9.52 -23.93 -7.81
N HIS A 322 10.60 -23.16 -7.72
CA HIS A 322 10.88 -22.22 -6.64
C HIS A 322 10.48 -20.78 -6.96
N ASN A 323 9.95 -20.50 -8.16
CA ASN A 323 9.54 -19.15 -8.54
C ASN A 323 8.47 -18.61 -7.59
N ARG A 324 8.59 -17.34 -7.23
CA ARG A 324 7.63 -16.64 -6.40
C ARG A 324 7.30 -15.27 -6.98
N MET A 325 6.06 -14.84 -6.84
CA MET A 325 5.56 -13.56 -7.33
C MET A 325 4.71 -12.87 -6.26
N VAL A 326 5.12 -11.67 -5.84
CA VAL A 326 4.35 -10.79 -4.96
C VAL A 326 3.88 -9.60 -5.76
N ILE A 327 2.63 -9.20 -5.60
CA ILE A 327 2.03 -8.10 -6.35
C ILE A 327 1.50 -7.07 -5.37
N ALA A 328 2.15 -5.92 -5.31
CA ALA A 328 1.76 -4.81 -4.48
C ALA A 328 1.08 -3.71 -5.31
N GLY A 329 -0.04 -3.19 -4.84
CA GLY A 329 -0.68 -1.99 -5.37
C GLY A 329 -0.81 -0.95 -4.28
N HIS A 330 -0.23 0.23 -4.50
CA HIS A 330 -0.33 1.37 -3.58
C HIS A 330 -1.44 2.33 -4.02
N SER A 331 -2.24 2.87 -3.10
CA SER A 331 -3.21 3.94 -3.41
C SER A 331 -4.16 3.55 -4.55
N LEU A 332 -4.20 4.29 -5.67
CA LEU A 332 -4.99 3.91 -6.85
C LEU A 332 -4.48 2.65 -7.57
N GLY A 333 -3.22 2.27 -7.43
CA GLY A 333 -2.72 0.95 -7.84
C GLY A 333 -3.32 -0.17 -7.00
N GLY A 334 -3.58 0.08 -5.71
CA GLY A 334 -4.35 -0.81 -4.84
C GLY A 334 -5.83 -0.90 -5.28
N ASN A 335 -6.43 0.23 -5.69
CA ASN A 335 -7.77 0.25 -6.29
C ASN A 335 -7.83 -0.56 -7.60
N MET A 336 -6.80 -0.47 -8.43
CA MET A 336 -6.70 -1.24 -9.68
C MET A 336 -6.74 -2.75 -9.38
N LEU A 337 -5.93 -3.23 -8.42
CA LEU A 337 -5.94 -4.65 -8.02
C LEU A 337 -7.26 -5.07 -7.37
N ALA A 338 -7.78 -4.28 -6.41
CA ALA A 338 -9.05 -4.56 -5.76
C ALA A 338 -10.21 -4.65 -6.78
N THR A 339 -10.24 -3.74 -7.75
CA THR A 339 -11.25 -3.73 -8.82
C THR A 339 -11.09 -4.92 -9.76
N GLY A 340 -9.87 -5.18 -10.25
CA GLY A 340 -9.61 -6.23 -11.22
C GLY A 340 -9.74 -7.65 -10.66
N LEU A 341 -9.56 -7.83 -9.34
CA LEU A 341 -9.58 -9.15 -8.70
C LEU A 341 -10.86 -9.47 -7.93
N LYS A 342 -11.71 -8.48 -7.61
CA LYS A 342 -12.91 -8.67 -6.77
C LYS A 342 -13.74 -9.88 -7.19
N ASP A 343 -14.14 -9.94 -8.46
CA ASP A 343 -15.03 -10.99 -8.96
C ASP A 343 -14.35 -12.36 -8.96
N ASP A 344 -13.04 -12.41 -9.20
CA ASP A 344 -12.27 -13.66 -9.21
C ASP A 344 -12.03 -14.19 -7.79
N LEU A 345 -11.83 -13.29 -6.82
CA LEU A 345 -11.76 -13.64 -5.40
C LEU A 345 -13.10 -14.18 -4.89
N VAL A 346 -14.22 -13.50 -5.20
CA VAL A 346 -15.57 -13.99 -4.86
C VAL A 346 -15.85 -15.34 -5.50
N LYS A 347 -15.54 -15.52 -6.80
CA LYS A 347 -15.69 -16.82 -7.47
C LYS A 347 -14.79 -17.90 -6.86
N ALA A 348 -13.58 -17.56 -6.45
CA ALA A 348 -12.65 -18.50 -5.84
C ALA A 348 -13.18 -18.98 -4.49
N VAL A 349 -13.69 -18.09 -3.63
CA VAL A 349 -14.35 -18.46 -2.36
C VAL A 349 -15.57 -19.34 -2.63
N ARG A 350 -16.42 -18.97 -3.60
CA ARG A 350 -17.62 -19.73 -3.95
C ARG A 350 -17.31 -21.17 -4.39
N ARG A 351 -16.23 -21.34 -5.15
CA ARG A 351 -15.76 -22.64 -5.65
C ARG A 351 -14.94 -23.42 -4.63
N HIS A 352 -14.51 -22.77 -3.55
CA HIS A 352 -13.67 -23.37 -2.53
C HIS A 352 -14.38 -24.55 -1.86
N LYS A 353 -13.64 -25.65 -1.71
CA LYS A 353 -14.11 -26.84 -1.01
C LYS A 353 -13.58 -26.82 0.42
N PRO A 354 -14.45 -26.95 1.44
CA PRO A 354 -14.03 -27.02 2.82
C PRO A 354 -12.91 -28.07 3.02
N GLY A 355 -11.91 -27.72 3.81
CA GLY A 355 -10.77 -28.57 4.19
C GLY A 355 -9.62 -28.57 3.19
N GLN A 356 -9.82 -28.04 1.98
CA GLN A 356 -8.76 -27.90 0.98
C GLN A 356 -8.02 -26.58 1.14
N ILE A 357 -6.77 -26.51 0.69
CA ILE A 357 -6.04 -25.24 0.59
C ILE A 357 -6.64 -24.45 -0.58
N MET A 358 -7.01 -23.20 -0.31
CA MET A 358 -7.42 -22.28 -1.35
C MET A 358 -6.19 -21.84 -2.15
N PRO A 359 -6.16 -22.05 -3.48
CA PRO A 359 -5.05 -21.58 -4.30
C PRO A 359 -5.06 -20.05 -4.41
N PRO A 360 -3.90 -19.40 -4.54
CA PRO A 360 -3.81 -17.98 -4.85
C PRO A 360 -4.54 -17.65 -6.17
N VAL A 361 -5.26 -16.51 -6.20
CA VAL A 361 -5.97 -16.03 -7.40
C VAL A 361 -5.04 -15.33 -8.40
N LEU A 362 -3.92 -14.78 -7.90
CA LEU A 362 -2.87 -14.14 -8.70
C LEU A 362 -1.57 -14.10 -7.90
N GLY A 363 -0.47 -14.56 -8.49
CA GLY A 363 0.83 -14.63 -7.83
C GLY A 363 0.82 -15.57 -6.62
N ASN A 364 1.73 -15.35 -5.67
CA ASN A 364 1.73 -16.02 -4.37
C ASN A 364 1.06 -15.15 -3.29
N LEU A 365 1.09 -13.83 -3.45
CA LEU A 365 0.49 -12.86 -2.54
C LEU A 365 0.11 -11.60 -3.29
N VAL A 366 -1.12 -11.11 -3.05
CA VAL A 366 -1.55 -9.77 -3.44
C VAL A 366 -1.54 -8.87 -2.21
N LEU A 367 -0.82 -7.76 -2.29
CA LEU A 367 -0.70 -6.76 -1.24
C LEU A 367 -1.34 -5.45 -1.69
N LEU A 368 -2.32 -4.96 -0.93
CA LEU A 368 -2.93 -3.64 -1.13
C LEU A 368 -2.40 -2.71 -0.05
N ILE A 369 -1.68 -1.65 -0.43
CA ILE A 369 -1.08 -0.71 0.52
C ILE A 369 -1.86 0.60 0.43
N ASN A 370 -2.47 1.02 1.54
CA ASN A 370 -3.30 2.23 1.60
C ASN A 370 -4.24 2.36 0.38
N PRO A 371 -5.03 1.32 0.04
CA PRO A 371 -5.80 1.30 -1.20
C PRO A 371 -6.87 2.38 -1.20
N ALA A 372 -6.83 3.25 -2.21
CA ALA A 372 -7.86 4.27 -2.46
C ALA A 372 -9.09 3.64 -3.16
N SER A 373 -9.68 2.65 -2.51
CA SER A 373 -10.69 1.73 -3.04
C SER A 373 -11.82 1.58 -2.05
N GLU A 374 -13.07 1.56 -2.53
CA GLU A 374 -14.26 1.38 -1.67
C GLU A 374 -14.17 0.10 -0.85
N ALA A 375 -14.56 0.18 0.41
CA ALA A 375 -14.63 -0.96 1.31
C ALA A 375 -15.59 -2.04 0.80
N THR A 376 -16.63 -1.70 0.03
CA THR A 376 -17.55 -2.66 -0.61
C THR A 376 -16.83 -3.72 -1.45
N LYS A 377 -15.70 -3.39 -2.08
CA LYS A 377 -14.91 -4.34 -2.86
C LYS A 377 -14.34 -5.44 -1.97
N TRP A 378 -13.95 -5.10 -0.74
CA TRP A 378 -13.46 -6.05 0.26
C TRP A 378 -14.59 -6.77 1.00
N THR A 379 -15.62 -6.04 1.43
CA THR A 379 -16.75 -6.65 2.15
C THR A 379 -17.52 -7.62 1.28
N ALA A 380 -17.49 -7.48 -0.06
CA ALA A 380 -18.02 -8.50 -0.97
C ALA A 380 -17.34 -9.87 -0.81
N ILE A 381 -16.02 -9.89 -0.59
CA ILE A 381 -15.25 -11.12 -0.34
C ILE A 381 -15.62 -11.67 1.04
N GLN A 382 -15.60 -10.82 2.07
CA GLN A 382 -15.96 -11.22 3.44
C GLN A 382 -17.39 -11.76 3.51
N ARG A 383 -18.33 -11.15 2.79
CA ARG A 383 -19.73 -11.60 2.71
C ARG A 383 -19.86 -12.95 2.04
N GLU A 384 -19.08 -13.23 0.99
CA GLU A 384 -19.05 -14.56 0.39
C GLU A 384 -18.46 -15.60 1.36
N VAL A 385 -17.35 -15.30 2.05
CA VAL A 385 -16.79 -16.19 3.09
C VAL A 385 -17.80 -16.42 4.21
N TRP A 386 -18.43 -15.37 4.71
CA TRP A 386 -19.47 -15.42 5.73
C TRP A 386 -20.69 -16.24 5.29
N SER A 387 -21.08 -16.19 4.02
CA SER A 387 -22.18 -17.02 3.51
C SER A 387 -21.85 -18.53 3.45
N ARG A 388 -20.56 -18.87 3.58
CA ARG A 388 -20.01 -20.22 3.47
C ARG A 388 -19.53 -20.78 4.80
N THR A 389 -19.51 -19.96 5.85
CA THR A 389 -18.99 -20.30 7.18
C THR A 389 -19.92 -19.74 8.26
N ALA A 390 -20.28 -20.53 9.28
CA ALA A 390 -20.81 -19.97 10.52
C ALA A 390 -19.60 -19.47 11.32
N THR A 391 -19.42 -18.16 11.28
CA THR A 391 -18.25 -17.48 11.84
C THR A 391 -18.31 -17.32 13.35
N HIS A 392 -19.41 -17.67 14.04
CA HIS A 392 -19.54 -17.45 15.48
C HIS A 392 -20.32 -18.53 16.22
N ALA A 393 -19.87 -18.77 17.46
CA ALA A 393 -20.63 -19.37 18.53
C ALA A 393 -21.57 -18.30 19.12
N ASP A 394 -22.84 -18.24 18.71
CA ASP A 394 -23.85 -17.61 19.57
C ASP A 394 -24.37 -18.66 20.59
N PRO A 395 -25.12 -18.29 21.65
CA PRO A 395 -25.65 -19.24 22.63
C PRO A 395 -26.47 -20.40 22.01
N ASN A 396 -26.94 -20.23 20.78
CA ASN A 396 -27.69 -21.18 19.98
C ASN A 396 -26.85 -21.87 18.89
N THR A 397 -25.56 -21.52 18.71
CA THR A 397 -24.64 -22.22 17.81
C THR A 397 -23.78 -23.21 18.62
N PRO A 398 -24.00 -24.53 18.48
CA PRO A 398 -23.23 -25.53 19.22
C PRO A 398 -21.73 -25.42 18.94
N LEU A 399 -20.90 -25.64 19.97
CA LEU A 399 -19.44 -25.66 19.85
C LEU A 399 -18.95 -26.63 18.75
N ALA A 400 -19.65 -27.74 18.55
CA ALA A 400 -19.36 -28.71 17.50
C ALA A 400 -19.58 -28.15 16.08
N GLU A 401 -20.49 -27.20 15.90
CA GLU A 401 -20.74 -26.51 14.63
C GLU A 401 -19.64 -25.50 14.32
N VAL A 402 -19.23 -24.73 15.32
CA VAL A 402 -18.08 -23.81 15.24
C VAL A 402 -16.78 -24.57 14.98
N GLN A 403 -16.57 -25.71 15.64
CA GLN A 403 -15.43 -26.60 15.40
C GLN A 403 -15.45 -27.21 13.99
N ARG A 404 -16.63 -27.59 13.46
CA ARG A 404 -16.76 -28.04 12.07
C ARG A 404 -16.39 -26.92 11.08
N ASP A 405 -16.70 -25.68 11.40
CA ASP A 405 -16.50 -24.53 10.50
C ASP A 405 -15.08 -23.97 10.47
N THR A 406 -14.27 -24.22 11.51
CA THR A 406 -12.80 -24.00 11.43
C THR A 406 -12.11 -24.81 10.32
N GLY A 407 -12.81 -25.78 9.73
CA GLY A 407 -12.35 -26.58 8.60
C GLY A 407 -12.58 -25.97 7.23
N PHE A 408 -13.25 -24.81 7.06
CA PHE A 408 -13.48 -24.25 5.72
C PHE A 408 -12.17 -23.97 4.98
N PHE A 409 -11.26 -23.25 5.65
CA PHE A 409 -9.84 -23.24 5.30
C PHE A 409 -9.12 -24.23 6.23
N PRO A 410 -8.01 -24.85 5.80
CA PRO A 410 -7.20 -25.70 6.68
C PRO A 410 -6.28 -24.85 7.56
N ALA A 411 -5.80 -25.39 8.68
CA ALA A 411 -4.88 -24.68 9.59
C ALA A 411 -3.58 -24.21 8.90
N VAL A 412 -3.21 -24.86 7.80
CA VAL A 412 -2.02 -24.57 7.00
C VAL A 412 -2.26 -23.47 5.94
N GLN A 413 -3.49 -22.95 5.78
CA GLN A 413 -3.80 -21.90 4.82
C GLN A 413 -2.94 -20.64 5.07
N LYS A 414 -2.22 -20.22 4.03
CA LYS A 414 -1.45 -18.97 3.98
C LYS A 414 -2.37 -17.80 3.57
N PRO A 415 -2.06 -16.56 3.98
CA PRO A 415 -2.71 -15.39 3.42
C PRO A 415 -2.49 -15.33 1.91
N LEU A 416 -3.54 -15.01 1.17
CA LEU A 416 -3.54 -14.88 -0.29
C LEU A 416 -3.66 -13.42 -0.71
N VAL A 417 -4.44 -12.64 0.04
CA VAL A 417 -4.61 -11.21 -0.16
C VAL A 417 -4.51 -10.51 1.18
N VAL A 418 -3.63 -9.52 1.26
CA VAL A 418 -3.43 -8.69 2.45
C VAL A 418 -3.65 -7.25 2.03
N SER A 419 -4.61 -6.56 2.66
CA SER A 419 -4.73 -5.11 2.61
C SER A 419 -4.14 -4.54 3.88
N VAL A 420 -3.19 -3.61 3.78
CA VAL A 420 -2.62 -2.89 4.93
C VAL A 420 -2.92 -1.42 4.77
N THR A 421 -3.53 -0.80 5.79
CA THR A 421 -3.94 0.61 5.77
C THR A 421 -3.53 1.29 7.06
N ALA A 422 -2.98 2.50 6.94
CA ALA A 422 -2.56 3.30 8.09
C ALA A 422 -3.76 3.56 9.01
N ALA A 423 -3.61 3.21 10.29
CA ALA A 423 -4.62 3.34 11.30
C ALA A 423 -4.64 4.76 11.85
N LEU A 424 -5.81 5.41 11.88
CA LEU A 424 -5.93 6.74 12.48
C LEU A 424 -5.76 6.70 14.02
N ALA A 425 -6.33 5.71 14.68
CA ALA A 425 -6.38 5.67 16.14
C ALA A 425 -6.57 4.25 16.70
N PHE A 426 -6.17 4.09 17.96
CA PHE A 426 -6.51 2.94 18.80
C PHE A 426 -7.56 3.36 19.86
N PRO A 427 -8.53 2.51 20.19
CA PRO A 427 -8.89 1.24 19.54
C PRO A 427 -9.63 1.47 18.20
N ALA A 428 -9.94 0.39 17.49
CA ALA A 428 -10.83 0.44 16.33
C ALA A 428 -12.16 1.15 16.68
N GLY A 429 -12.57 2.10 15.85
CA GLY A 429 -13.71 2.98 16.13
C GLY A 429 -13.52 3.98 17.28
N GLY A 430 -12.28 4.27 17.69
CA GLY A 430 -11.89 5.31 18.67
C GLY A 430 -12.28 5.02 20.13
N LEU A 431 -11.97 5.93 21.06
CA LEU A 431 -12.37 5.85 22.47
C LEU A 431 -13.73 6.51 22.71
N ARG A 432 -14.62 5.82 23.44
CA ARG A 432 -15.86 6.39 24.00
C ARG A 432 -15.57 6.98 25.38
N ALA A 433 -16.41 7.93 25.81
CA ALA A 433 -16.33 8.48 27.17
C ALA A 433 -16.40 7.40 28.27
N GLY A 434 -17.23 6.37 28.05
CA GLY A 434 -17.33 5.20 28.94
C GLY A 434 -16.05 4.35 28.97
N ASP A 435 -15.35 4.22 27.84
CA ASP A 435 -14.11 3.46 27.75
C ASP A 435 -13.05 4.07 28.67
N CYS A 436 -12.89 5.39 28.63
CA CYS A 436 -11.92 6.09 29.47
C CYS A 436 -12.27 6.04 30.96
N ALA A 437 -13.55 6.08 31.31
CA ALA A 437 -13.99 5.87 32.68
C ALA A 437 -13.62 4.47 33.18
N TRP A 438 -13.84 3.43 32.36
CA TRP A 438 -13.51 2.06 32.69
C TRP A 438 -12.00 1.80 32.75
N ILE A 439 -11.21 2.34 31.82
CA ILE A 439 -9.73 2.23 31.80
C ILE A 439 -9.12 2.82 33.08
N GLY A 440 -9.70 3.92 33.58
CA GLY A 440 -9.25 4.61 34.79
C GLY A 440 -9.60 3.92 36.11
N LEU A 441 -10.35 2.81 36.08
CA LEU A 441 -10.67 2.03 37.28
C LEU A 441 -9.44 1.27 37.78
N ASP A 442 -9.09 1.51 39.04
CA ASP A 442 -8.08 0.73 39.77
C ASP A 442 -8.79 -0.28 40.69
N LEU A 443 -9.38 -1.29 40.06
CA LEU A 443 -10.04 -2.41 40.73
C LEU A 443 -9.18 -3.67 40.58
N ASP A 444 -9.19 -4.52 41.60
CA ASP A 444 -8.58 -5.85 41.56
C ASP A 444 -9.63 -6.87 41.10
N ASP A 445 -9.80 -6.97 39.78
CA ASP A 445 -10.77 -7.85 39.11
C ASP A 445 -10.09 -8.59 37.93
N ASP A 446 -10.84 -9.46 37.25
CA ASP A 446 -10.38 -10.23 36.09
C ASP A 446 -9.93 -9.36 34.90
N TYR A 447 -10.28 -8.07 34.90
CA TYR A 447 -9.94 -7.13 33.85
C TYR A 447 -8.72 -6.24 34.18
N LYS A 448 -8.12 -6.37 35.37
CA LYS A 448 -6.97 -5.57 35.79
C LYS A 448 -5.82 -5.62 34.80
N GLU A 449 -5.48 -6.82 34.33
CA GLU A 449 -4.41 -7.00 33.35
C GLU A 449 -4.76 -6.37 32.00
N ALA A 450 -6.00 -6.55 31.53
CA ALA A 450 -6.47 -5.94 30.29
C ALA A 450 -6.43 -4.41 30.37
N ARG A 451 -6.86 -3.81 31.49
CA ARG A 451 -6.75 -2.36 31.72
C ARG A 451 -5.30 -1.88 31.71
N ALA A 452 -4.37 -2.65 32.29
CA ALA A 452 -2.95 -2.31 32.27
C ALA A 452 -2.39 -2.32 30.84
N ARG A 453 -2.64 -3.39 30.08
CA ARG A 453 -2.22 -3.50 28.67
C ARG A 453 -2.80 -2.40 27.80
N ILE A 454 -4.09 -2.07 27.96
CA ILE A 454 -4.73 -0.95 27.25
C ILE A 454 -4.09 0.38 27.61
N ARG A 455 -3.78 0.63 28.89
CA ARG A 455 -3.09 1.85 29.30
C ARG A 455 -1.71 1.97 28.66
N ASP A 456 -0.96 0.89 28.59
CA ASP A 456 0.37 0.90 27.98
C ASP A 456 0.31 1.09 26.46
N ARG A 457 -0.68 0.48 25.80
CA ARG A 457 -0.94 0.71 24.37
C ARG A 457 -1.43 2.12 24.07
N LEU A 458 -2.27 2.69 24.93
CA LEU A 458 -2.68 4.08 24.79
C LEU A 458 -1.52 5.06 25.00
N LYS A 459 -0.57 4.79 25.90
CA LYS A 459 0.64 5.61 26.03
C LYS A 459 1.47 5.60 24.75
N SER A 460 1.64 4.44 24.11
CA SER A 460 2.40 4.37 22.86
C SER A 460 1.69 5.13 21.73
N THR A 461 0.36 5.02 21.61
CA THR A 461 -0.41 5.77 20.60
C THR A 461 -0.54 7.26 20.92
N ASP A 462 -0.63 7.63 22.20
CA ASP A 462 -0.68 9.03 22.64
C ASP A 462 0.54 9.82 22.18
N THR A 463 1.73 9.20 22.22
CA THR A 463 2.96 9.82 21.71
C THR A 463 2.95 10.00 20.19
N MET A 464 2.18 9.21 19.45
CA MET A 464 2.02 9.35 17.99
C MET A 464 1.28 10.66 17.65
N PHE A 465 0.28 11.05 18.45
CA PHE A 465 -0.49 12.27 18.23
C PHE A 465 0.26 13.54 18.63
N ASP A 466 1.11 13.47 19.66
CA ASP A 466 1.93 14.61 20.11
C ASP A 466 3.03 14.98 19.09
N ALA A 467 3.49 14.03 18.26
CA ALA A 467 4.44 14.25 17.17
C ALA A 467 3.84 15.02 15.97
N GLY A 468 2.52 15.28 16.00
CA GLY A 468 1.78 15.85 14.88
C GLY A 468 1.30 14.73 13.97
N VAL A 469 -0.02 14.54 13.92
CA VAL A 469 -0.65 13.40 13.25
C VAL A 469 -0.31 13.36 11.76
N ASP A 470 0.73 12.65 11.42
CA ASP A 470 1.04 12.23 10.07
C ASP A 470 0.36 10.89 9.87
N TYR A 471 -0.83 10.90 9.28
CA TYR A 471 -1.59 9.71 8.92
C TYR A 471 -2.03 9.82 7.46
N ASP A 472 -2.58 8.73 6.91
CA ASP A 472 -3.11 8.73 5.57
C ASP A 472 -4.46 9.48 5.46
N TRP A 473 -4.39 10.82 5.49
CA TRP A 473 -5.54 11.69 5.31
C TRP A 473 -6.19 11.53 3.92
N ALA A 474 -5.43 11.08 2.91
CA ALA A 474 -5.91 10.93 1.55
C ALA A 474 -6.93 9.79 1.44
N THR A 475 -6.67 8.65 2.08
CA THR A 475 -7.63 7.53 2.10
C THR A 475 -8.65 7.66 3.22
N HIS A 476 -8.27 8.21 4.38
CA HIS A 476 -9.16 8.29 5.54
C HIS A 476 -10.20 9.41 5.44
N ASP A 477 -9.81 10.63 5.06
CA ASP A 477 -10.70 11.81 5.10
C ASP A 477 -11.14 12.26 3.73
N LEU A 478 -10.16 12.36 2.82
CA LEU A 478 -10.36 12.94 1.51
C LEU A 478 -11.26 12.02 0.66
N PHE A 479 -10.95 10.73 0.55
CA PHE A 479 -11.74 9.78 -0.24
C PHE A 479 -13.23 9.74 0.16
N PRO A 480 -13.62 9.60 1.45
CA PRO A 480 -15.04 9.61 1.83
C PRO A 480 -15.74 10.93 1.53
N THR A 481 -15.06 12.06 1.70
CA THR A 481 -15.61 13.38 1.39
C THR A 481 -16.13 13.45 -0.04
N PHE A 482 -15.42 12.81 -0.97
CA PHE A 482 -15.80 12.76 -2.38
C PHE A 482 -16.91 11.78 -2.70
N LYS A 483 -17.14 10.82 -1.82
CA LYS A 483 -18.31 9.95 -1.82
C LYS A 483 -19.50 10.59 -1.11
N PHE A 484 -19.45 11.90 -0.88
CA PHE A 484 -20.45 12.63 -0.12
C PHE A 484 -20.60 12.13 1.33
N ASP A 485 -19.56 11.54 1.92
CA ASP A 485 -19.48 11.29 3.36
C ASP A 485 -18.54 12.29 4.01
N TYR A 486 -19.11 13.30 4.65
CA TYR A 486 -18.36 14.38 5.29
C TYR A 486 -18.02 14.07 6.76
N ARG A 487 -18.40 12.90 7.31
CA ARG A 487 -18.13 12.54 8.70
C ARG A 487 -16.62 12.44 8.99
N PRO A 488 -15.79 11.83 8.12
CA PRO A 488 -14.33 11.82 8.32
C PRO A 488 -13.72 13.22 8.24
N ALA A 489 -14.12 14.05 7.26
CA ALA A 489 -13.71 15.45 7.17
C ALA A 489 -14.10 16.28 8.41
N ALA A 490 -15.26 16.02 9.00
CA ALA A 490 -15.66 16.63 10.27
C ALA A 490 -14.72 16.22 11.43
N GLY A 491 -14.26 14.96 11.42
CA GLY A 491 -13.21 14.48 12.34
C GLY A 491 -11.90 15.22 12.14
N TRP A 492 -11.44 15.36 10.88
CA TRP A 492 -10.24 16.14 10.53
C TRP A 492 -10.34 17.59 11.00
N LEU A 493 -11.45 18.28 10.75
CA LEU A 493 -11.69 19.65 11.23
C LEU A 493 -11.66 19.72 12.76
N GLY A 494 -12.22 18.71 13.44
CA GLY A 494 -12.14 18.57 14.89
C GLY A 494 -10.71 18.47 15.41
N ARG A 495 -9.88 17.63 14.77
CA ARG A 495 -8.44 17.50 15.06
C ARG A 495 -7.68 18.80 14.80
N ALA A 496 -7.97 19.47 13.68
CA ALA A 496 -7.33 20.75 13.35
C ALA A 496 -7.63 21.82 14.39
N ALA A 497 -8.90 21.93 14.83
CA ALA A 497 -9.28 22.82 15.92
C ALA A 497 -8.59 22.45 17.24
N ALA A 498 -8.55 21.15 17.57
CA ALA A 498 -7.88 20.66 18.77
C ALA A 498 -6.39 21.04 18.79
N ARG A 499 -5.70 20.95 17.64
CA ARG A 499 -4.29 21.34 17.50
C ARG A 499 -4.05 22.82 17.77
N ILE A 500 -4.87 23.70 17.19
CA ILE A 500 -4.77 25.16 17.41
C ILE A 500 -4.97 25.47 18.89
N GLU A 501 -5.92 24.80 19.53
CA GLU A 501 -6.23 24.91 20.95
C GLU A 501 -5.21 24.19 21.87
N ARG A 502 -4.16 23.57 21.32
CA ARG A 502 -3.16 22.76 22.03
C ARG A 502 -3.79 21.70 22.94
N ARG A 503 -4.84 21.05 22.45
CA ARG A 503 -5.53 19.94 23.11
C ARG A 503 -5.47 18.68 22.26
N ARG A 504 -5.64 17.53 22.90
CA ARG A 504 -5.78 16.27 22.18
C ARG A 504 -7.17 16.13 21.57
N PRO A 505 -7.31 15.46 20.41
CA PRO A 505 -8.61 15.25 19.77
C PRO A 505 -9.50 14.31 20.56
N ASP A 506 -10.81 14.50 20.45
CA ASP A 506 -11.79 13.62 21.09
C ASP A 506 -11.69 12.20 20.51
N GLY A 507 -11.71 11.19 21.38
CA GLY A 507 -11.73 9.78 20.99
C GLY A 507 -10.37 9.18 20.64
N GLU A 508 -9.28 9.93 20.77
CA GLU A 508 -7.91 9.46 20.50
C GLU A 508 -7.08 9.28 21.78
N SER A 509 -7.49 9.91 22.89
CA SER A 509 -6.82 9.79 24.19
C SER A 509 -7.82 9.83 25.35
N CYS A 510 -7.48 9.17 26.46
CA CYS A 510 -8.20 9.28 27.73
C CYS A 510 -7.67 10.40 28.64
N THR A 511 -6.62 11.11 28.21
CA THR A 511 -6.12 12.27 28.93
C THR A 511 -7.14 13.42 28.83
N ARG A 512 -7.56 13.97 29.98
CA ARG A 512 -8.42 15.15 29.98
C ARG A 512 -7.62 16.35 29.46
N PRO A 513 -8.06 17.03 28.39
CA PRO A 513 -7.33 18.18 27.88
C PRO A 513 -7.45 19.35 28.87
N PRO A 514 -6.40 20.20 28.99
CA PRO A 514 -6.52 21.46 29.69
C PRO A 514 -7.58 22.34 29.02
N PRO A 515 -8.29 23.22 29.76
CA PRO A 515 -9.23 24.14 29.14
C PRO A 515 -8.46 25.07 28.19
N ALA A 516 -8.88 25.15 26.92
CA ALA A 516 -8.25 26.15 26.04
C ALA A 516 -8.52 27.55 26.56
N ASP A 517 -7.55 28.41 26.34
CA ASP A 517 -7.67 29.84 26.55
C ASP A 517 -8.79 30.43 25.67
N TRP A 518 -9.28 31.59 26.09
CA TRP A 518 -10.44 32.20 25.44
C TRP A 518 -10.15 32.63 24.00
N LEU A 519 -8.90 33.03 23.70
CA LEU A 519 -8.47 33.45 22.36
C LEU A 519 -8.54 32.27 21.39
N SER A 520 -7.88 31.15 21.71
CA SER A 520 -7.90 29.98 20.82
C SER A 520 -9.31 29.45 20.58
N ARG A 521 -10.22 29.53 21.57
CA ARG A 521 -11.64 29.14 21.37
C ARG A 521 -12.38 30.02 20.38
N ILE A 522 -12.07 31.32 20.34
CA ILE A 522 -12.66 32.24 19.37
C ILE A 522 -12.05 31.99 17.99
N GLU A 523 -10.74 31.79 17.92
CA GLU A 523 -10.03 31.50 16.67
C GLU A 523 -10.50 30.19 16.02
N THR A 524 -10.81 29.16 16.80
CA THR A 524 -11.28 27.87 16.28
C THR A 524 -12.79 27.77 16.07
N LEU A 525 -13.57 28.77 16.52
CA LEU A 525 -15.03 28.77 16.37
C LEU A 525 -15.49 28.53 14.92
N PRO A 526 -14.88 29.15 13.88
CA PRO A 526 -15.24 28.88 12.49
C PRO A 526 -14.96 27.42 12.09
N ILE A 527 -13.82 26.86 12.50
CA ILE A 527 -13.43 25.47 12.20
C ILE A 527 -14.41 24.49 12.87
N ARG A 528 -14.76 24.74 14.13
CA ARG A 528 -15.75 23.94 14.88
C ARG A 528 -17.14 24.03 14.28
N ALA A 529 -17.56 25.20 13.81
CA ALA A 529 -18.81 25.38 13.10
C ALA A 529 -18.82 24.59 11.77
N LEU A 530 -17.73 24.64 11.01
CA LEU A 530 -17.56 23.84 9.79
C LEU A 530 -17.56 22.34 10.10
N ALA A 531 -16.91 21.90 11.19
CA ALA A 531 -16.91 20.51 11.62
C ALA A 531 -18.33 20.02 11.94
N LEU A 532 -19.12 20.84 12.64
CA LEU A 532 -20.52 20.53 12.92
C LEU A 532 -21.35 20.44 11.64
N LEU A 533 -21.22 21.44 10.75
CA LEU A 533 -21.93 21.47 9.47
C LEU A 533 -21.58 20.26 8.59
N ALA A 534 -20.30 19.88 8.52
CA ALA A 534 -19.84 18.70 7.79
C ALA A 534 -20.44 17.42 8.40
N ARG A 535 -20.39 17.28 9.73
CA ARG A 535 -20.93 16.10 10.44
C ARG A 535 -22.43 15.93 10.21
N THR A 536 -23.18 17.03 10.16
CA THR A 536 -24.65 17.04 10.02
C THR A 536 -25.11 17.43 8.62
N PHE A 537 -24.23 17.40 7.61
CA PHE A 537 -24.58 17.83 6.27
C PHE A 537 -25.76 16.97 5.75
N PRO A 538 -26.87 17.58 5.29
CA PRO A 538 -27.94 16.81 4.68
C PRO A 538 -27.43 16.21 3.36
N PHE A 539 -27.92 15.03 2.96
CA PHE A 539 -27.49 14.33 1.73
C PHE A 539 -26.11 13.66 1.78
N GLN A 540 -25.71 13.19 2.96
CA GLN A 540 -24.53 12.32 3.09
C GLN A 540 -24.81 10.89 2.63
N ASP A 541 -23.80 10.22 2.09
CA ASP A 541 -23.88 8.78 1.83
C ASP A 541 -24.03 8.00 3.15
N SER A 542 -25.16 7.33 3.30
CA SER A 542 -25.45 6.50 4.46
C SER A 542 -24.65 5.20 4.47
N SER A 543 -24.21 4.72 3.31
CA SER A 543 -23.45 3.49 3.16
C SER A 543 -21.97 3.74 3.42
N ARG A 544 -21.51 3.35 4.62
CA ARG A 544 -20.08 3.41 4.96
C ARG A 544 -19.24 2.49 4.09
N GLU A 545 -19.78 1.36 3.63
CA GLU A 545 -19.03 0.46 2.75
C GLU A 545 -18.72 1.12 1.39
N ASP A 546 -19.60 1.97 0.88
CA ASP A 546 -19.43 2.65 -0.43
C ASP A 546 -18.59 3.92 -0.34
N SER A 547 -18.53 4.53 0.85
CA SER A 547 -17.86 5.79 1.08
C SER A 547 -16.49 5.65 1.76
N HIS A 548 -16.29 4.69 2.65
CA HIS A 548 -15.00 4.43 3.28
C HIS A 548 -14.09 3.59 2.39
N THR A 549 -12.78 3.74 2.57
CA THR A 549 -11.81 2.88 1.89
C THR A 549 -11.63 1.54 2.62
N ILE A 550 -11.11 0.53 1.90
CA ILE A 550 -10.59 -0.69 2.51
C ILE A 550 -9.58 -0.30 3.61
N GLY A 551 -9.66 -0.96 4.77
CA GLY A 551 -8.84 -0.68 5.95
C GLY A 551 -9.30 0.47 6.85
N ASN A 552 -10.18 1.35 6.36
CA ASN A 552 -10.81 2.44 7.15
C ASN A 552 -12.29 2.17 7.49
N LEU A 553 -12.78 0.96 7.22
CA LEU A 553 -14.06 0.45 7.68
C LEU A 553 -13.82 -0.52 8.83
N ASP A 554 -14.04 -0.07 10.06
CA ASP A 554 -14.00 -0.92 11.25
C ASP A 554 -15.36 -1.59 11.47
N PRO A 555 -15.41 -2.86 11.94
CA PRO A 555 -16.65 -3.48 12.39
C PRO A 555 -17.26 -2.65 13.54
N PRO A 556 -18.59 -2.40 13.54
CA PRO A 556 -19.22 -1.64 14.60
C PRO A 556 -19.11 -2.34 15.96
N ARG A 557 -18.49 -1.63 16.91
CA ARG A 557 -18.44 -2.03 18.32
C ARG A 557 -19.85 -2.14 18.93
N PRO A 558 -20.18 -3.24 19.63
CA PRO A 558 -21.43 -3.36 20.37
C PRO A 558 -21.68 -2.20 21.34
N ALA A 559 -22.96 -1.90 21.60
CA ALA A 559 -23.35 -0.81 22.50
C ALA A 559 -23.12 -1.16 23.98
N ALA A 560 -23.19 -2.45 24.31
CA ALA A 560 -22.87 -3.01 25.63
C ALA A 560 -21.47 -3.62 25.63
N GLY A 561 -20.87 -3.77 26.81
CA GLY A 561 -19.54 -4.35 26.99
C GLY A 561 -18.46 -3.32 27.27
N VAL A 562 -17.27 -3.82 27.59
CA VAL A 562 -16.05 -3.03 27.84
C VAL A 562 -14.99 -3.43 26.82
N LEU A 563 -13.89 -2.67 26.74
CA LEU A 563 -12.83 -2.93 25.74
C LEU A 563 -12.22 -4.35 25.84
N ALA A 564 -12.23 -4.95 27.03
CA ALA A 564 -11.74 -6.31 27.26
C ALA A 564 -12.80 -7.42 27.07
N ASP A 565 -14.06 -7.05 26.87
CA ASP A 565 -15.16 -7.99 26.66
C ASP A 565 -15.47 -8.07 25.16
N ALA A 566 -14.81 -9.00 24.47
CA ALA A 566 -14.89 -9.12 23.01
C ALA A 566 -16.24 -9.70 22.60
N GLN A 567 -17.15 -8.83 22.17
CA GLN A 567 -18.52 -9.18 21.80
C GLN A 567 -18.70 -9.23 20.27
N PRO A 568 -19.57 -10.10 19.74
CA PRO A 568 -19.84 -10.17 18.30
C PRO A 568 -20.32 -8.84 17.72
N SER A 569 -19.77 -8.45 16.57
CA SER A 569 -20.22 -7.25 15.85
C SER A 569 -21.59 -7.48 15.21
N ALA A 570 -22.47 -6.49 15.27
CA ALA A 570 -23.76 -6.50 14.56
C ALA A 570 -23.60 -6.45 13.03
N SER A 571 -22.43 -6.02 12.53
CA SER A 571 -22.07 -6.04 11.11
C SER A 571 -20.62 -6.51 10.99
N PRO A 572 -20.38 -7.79 10.72
CA PRO A 572 -19.06 -8.41 10.84
C PRO A 572 -18.20 -8.19 9.57
N PHE A 573 -18.16 -6.96 9.07
CA PHE A 573 -17.43 -6.59 7.87
C PHE A 573 -16.49 -5.43 8.18
N GLY A 574 -15.33 -5.41 7.53
CA GLY A 574 -14.30 -4.42 7.79
C GLY A 574 -12.94 -5.02 8.10
N THR A 575 -12.20 -4.38 8.99
CA THR A 575 -10.84 -4.76 9.39
C THR A 575 -10.83 -6.02 10.25
N THR A 576 -9.83 -6.88 10.02
CA THR A 576 -9.73 -8.22 10.62
C THR A 576 -8.47 -8.39 11.46
N HIS A 577 -7.44 -7.57 11.23
CA HIS A 577 -6.13 -7.68 11.88
C HIS A 577 -5.57 -6.29 12.22
N GLU A 578 -4.57 -6.27 13.08
CA GLU A 578 -3.73 -5.11 13.35
C GLU A 578 -2.25 -5.43 13.09
N LEU A 579 -1.48 -4.40 12.75
CA LEU A 579 -0.03 -4.48 12.51
C LEU A 579 0.68 -3.39 13.29
N LEU A 580 1.68 -3.79 14.08
CA LEU A 580 2.53 -2.89 14.85
C LEU A 580 4.00 -3.11 14.49
N GLY A 581 4.77 -2.02 14.51
CA GLY A 581 6.22 -2.11 14.44
C GLY A 581 6.80 -2.62 15.76
N LEU A 582 7.91 -3.35 15.69
CA LEU A 582 8.59 -3.87 16.89
C LEU A 582 9.28 -2.76 17.71
N ASN A 583 9.45 -1.58 17.13
CA ASN A 583 10.08 -0.43 17.77
C ASN A 583 9.03 0.65 18.06
N ALA A 584 9.38 1.60 18.93
CA ALA A 584 8.58 2.80 19.15
C ALA A 584 8.44 3.62 17.84
N SER A 585 7.36 4.40 17.73
CA SER A 585 7.15 5.29 16.56
C SER A 585 8.37 6.21 16.35
N GLY A 586 8.82 6.32 15.10
CA GLY A 586 10.01 7.10 14.72
C GLY A 586 11.36 6.55 15.19
N ALA A 587 11.40 5.43 15.92
CA ALA A 587 12.66 4.83 16.36
C ALA A 587 13.35 4.02 15.25
N GLU A 588 12.58 3.42 14.34
CA GLU A 588 13.13 2.80 13.14
C GLU A 588 13.59 3.88 12.16
N ARG A 589 14.85 3.78 11.74
CA ARG A 589 15.43 4.71 10.77
C ARG A 589 15.13 4.25 9.35
N HIS A 590 14.78 5.18 8.47
CA HIS A 590 14.82 4.92 7.04
C HIS A 590 16.25 4.63 6.59
N HIS A 591 16.41 3.61 5.74
CA HIS A 591 17.70 3.21 5.21
C HIS A 591 17.84 3.66 3.76
N PRO A 592 18.80 4.55 3.44
CA PRO A 592 19.00 5.02 2.07
C PRO A 592 19.42 3.89 1.12
N TYR A 593 18.82 3.86 -0.05
CA TYR A 593 19.08 2.91 -1.13
C TYR A 593 20.58 2.72 -1.40
N ALA A 594 21.33 3.81 -1.52
CA ALA A 594 22.75 3.79 -1.87
C ALA A 594 23.66 3.07 -0.85
N THR A 595 23.19 2.88 0.38
CA THR A 595 23.94 2.24 1.48
C THR A 595 23.36 0.89 1.90
N LEU A 596 22.30 0.43 1.23
CA LEU A 596 21.50 -0.71 1.69
C LEU A 596 22.27 -2.03 1.74
N ALA A 597 23.25 -2.20 0.86
CA ALA A 597 24.14 -3.38 0.85
C ALA A 597 24.91 -3.54 2.18
N ASP A 598 25.25 -2.42 2.83
CA ASP A 598 26.04 -2.38 4.05
C ASP A 598 25.23 -2.16 5.32
N ALA A 599 23.97 -1.74 5.18
CA ALA A 599 23.09 -1.39 6.29
C ALA A 599 22.87 -2.58 7.26
N PRO A 600 22.80 -2.35 8.58
CA PRO A 600 22.60 -3.40 9.57
C PRO A 600 21.11 -3.75 9.74
N ILE A 601 20.48 -4.20 8.66
CA ILE A 601 19.03 -4.51 8.63
C ILE A 601 18.85 -6.03 8.68
N PRO A 602 18.51 -6.62 9.83
CA PRO A 602 18.21 -8.05 9.90
C PRO A 602 16.79 -8.33 9.38
N CYS A 603 16.64 -9.37 8.57
CA CYS A 603 15.33 -9.93 8.19
C CYS A 603 15.40 -11.46 8.27
N PRO A 604 15.57 -12.01 9.48
CA PRO A 604 15.79 -13.43 9.66
C PRO A 604 14.58 -14.25 9.16
N PRO A 605 14.81 -15.52 8.77
CA PRO A 605 13.73 -16.42 8.44
C PRO A 605 12.81 -16.68 9.64
N THR A 606 11.51 -16.79 9.39
CA THR A 606 10.46 -16.92 10.41
C THR A 606 9.52 -18.09 10.14
N ASN A 607 10.08 -19.24 9.78
CA ASN A 607 9.31 -20.43 9.50
C ASN A 607 8.39 -20.80 10.68
N ARG A 608 7.18 -21.27 10.35
CA ARG A 608 6.15 -21.75 11.28
C ARG A 608 5.58 -20.71 12.25
N TRP A 609 5.92 -19.43 12.14
CA TRP A 609 5.45 -18.42 13.11
C TRP A 609 3.92 -18.38 13.21
N LEU A 610 3.21 -18.43 12.08
CA LEU A 610 1.74 -18.33 12.05
C LEU A 610 1.06 -19.57 12.62
N THR A 611 1.58 -20.76 12.32
CA THR A 611 1.10 -22.01 12.96
C THR A 611 1.32 -21.99 14.46
N ARG A 612 2.48 -21.49 14.92
CA ARG A 612 2.83 -21.40 16.34
C ARG A 612 2.00 -20.35 17.07
N ALA A 613 1.68 -19.22 16.43
CA ALA A 613 0.79 -18.20 16.97
C ALA A 613 -0.63 -18.76 17.17
N ARG A 614 -1.16 -19.46 16.16
CA ARG A 614 -2.46 -20.15 16.25
C ARG A 614 -2.47 -21.24 17.33
N ALA A 615 -1.40 -22.02 17.43
CA ALA A 615 -1.28 -23.07 18.43
C ALA A 615 -1.21 -22.53 19.87
N ALA A 616 -0.62 -21.35 20.08
CA ALA A 616 -0.62 -20.68 21.38
C ALA A 616 -2.04 -20.34 21.87
N GLN A 617 -2.98 -20.13 20.93
CA GLN A 617 -4.40 -19.85 21.19
C GLN A 617 -5.30 -21.07 20.95
N ALA A 618 -4.81 -22.29 21.16
CA ALA A 618 -5.59 -23.52 20.90
C ALA A 618 -6.90 -23.60 21.71
N ASN A 619 -6.94 -23.03 22.92
CA ASN A 619 -8.15 -22.94 23.75
C ASN A 619 -9.21 -22.00 23.17
N GLN A 620 -8.84 -21.11 22.25
CA GLN A 620 -9.72 -20.17 21.55
C GLN A 620 -9.83 -20.53 20.06
N PHE A 621 -9.62 -21.79 19.69
CA PHE A 621 -9.65 -22.24 18.28
C PHE A 621 -8.64 -21.51 17.38
N GLY A 622 -7.55 -21.03 17.97
CA GLY A 622 -6.57 -20.21 17.30
C GLY A 622 -7.01 -18.76 17.10
N LEU A 623 -8.20 -18.33 17.53
CA LEU A 623 -8.59 -16.91 17.45
C LEU A 623 -7.72 -16.04 18.36
N PHE A 624 -7.68 -14.73 18.09
CA PHE A 624 -6.85 -13.77 18.86
C PHE A 624 -5.36 -14.13 18.93
N TRP A 625 -4.83 -14.79 17.90
CA TRP A 625 -3.40 -15.07 17.84
C TRP A 625 -2.60 -13.76 17.70
N ASP A 626 -1.43 -13.77 18.31
CA ASP A 626 -0.46 -12.69 18.32
C ASP A 626 0.89 -13.28 17.91
N SER A 627 1.54 -12.65 16.93
CA SER A 627 2.83 -13.10 16.41
C SER A 627 4.02 -12.93 17.36
N GLU A 628 3.88 -12.16 18.46
CA GLU A 628 4.87 -12.10 19.54
C GLU A 628 4.67 -13.23 20.56
N ALA A 629 3.43 -13.70 20.74
CA ALA A 629 3.07 -14.76 21.66
C ALA A 629 3.05 -16.15 20.98
N LEU A 630 4.22 -16.66 20.62
CA LEU A 630 4.36 -17.92 19.89
C LEU A 630 4.46 -19.16 20.79
N ALA A 631 3.81 -20.26 20.39
CA ALA A 631 4.07 -21.58 20.96
C ALA A 631 5.55 -22.01 20.78
N PRO A 632 6.08 -23.01 21.51
CA PRO A 632 7.46 -23.48 21.37
C PRO A 632 7.84 -23.83 19.92
N ALA A 633 9.12 -23.69 19.59
CA ALA A 633 9.63 -24.01 18.26
C ALA A 633 9.57 -25.52 17.97
N ASP A 634 9.24 -25.88 16.73
CA ASP A 634 9.15 -27.25 16.26
C ASP A 634 10.54 -27.89 16.17
N ARG A 635 10.70 -29.13 16.65
CA ARG A 635 11.98 -29.85 16.53
C ARG A 635 12.32 -30.12 15.07
N GLY A 636 13.55 -29.84 14.67
CA GLY A 636 14.06 -30.12 13.32
C GLY A 636 13.74 -29.07 12.26
N VAL A 637 12.93 -28.05 12.57
CA VAL A 637 12.65 -26.93 11.66
C VAL A 637 13.64 -25.79 11.93
N ARG A 638 14.37 -25.36 10.89
CA ARG A 638 15.35 -24.27 10.98
C ARG A 638 14.69 -22.91 10.72
N GLY A 639 15.28 -21.84 11.24
CA GLY A 639 14.84 -20.47 10.97
C GLY A 639 13.44 -20.17 11.53
N GLN A 640 13.18 -20.59 12.76
CA GLN A 640 11.95 -20.26 13.46
C GLN A 640 12.17 -19.03 14.33
N GLY A 641 11.33 -18.02 14.18
CA GLY A 641 11.46 -16.74 14.86
C GLY A 641 10.15 -15.95 14.81
N VAL A 642 10.16 -14.74 15.37
CA VAL A 642 9.06 -13.78 15.27
C VAL A 642 9.18 -12.98 13.97
N PRO A 643 8.05 -12.64 13.30
CA PRO A 643 8.07 -11.76 12.13
C PRO A 643 8.65 -10.38 12.45
N ALA A 644 9.06 -9.65 11.42
CA ALA A 644 9.68 -8.33 11.55
C ALA A 644 8.69 -7.20 11.94
N ALA A 645 7.40 -7.53 12.01
CA ALA A 645 6.34 -6.68 12.53
C ALA A 645 5.35 -7.58 13.28
N GLU A 646 4.72 -7.03 14.33
CA GLU A 646 3.72 -7.73 15.12
C GLU A 646 2.40 -7.76 14.36
N PHE A 647 1.95 -8.96 14.01
CA PHE A 647 0.61 -9.22 13.48
C PHE A 647 -0.32 -9.69 14.59
N LEU A 648 -1.46 -9.04 14.70
CA LEU A 648 -2.53 -9.39 15.62
C LEU A 648 -3.78 -9.82 14.85
N HIS A 649 -4.33 -10.98 15.16
CA HIS A 649 -5.61 -11.43 14.62
C HIS A 649 -6.78 -11.01 15.48
N GLY A 650 -7.80 -10.46 14.86
CA GLY A 650 -8.88 -9.78 15.54
C GLY A 650 -8.47 -8.39 16.00
N LEU A 651 -9.38 -7.75 16.72
CA LEU A 651 -9.20 -6.40 17.25
C LEU A 651 -9.16 -6.51 18.77
N GLN A 652 -8.04 -7.07 19.27
CA GLN A 652 -7.89 -7.28 20.71
C GLN A 652 -7.99 -5.94 21.44
N PHE A 653 -8.70 -5.93 22.56
CA PHE A 653 -8.92 -4.73 23.36
C PHE A 653 -9.77 -3.63 22.69
N THR A 654 -10.58 -3.97 21.68
CA THR A 654 -11.55 -3.04 21.10
C THR A 654 -13.00 -3.37 21.48
N GLY A 655 -13.23 -4.39 22.32
CA GLY A 655 -14.56 -4.90 22.66
C GLY A 655 -15.26 -5.61 21.48
N ILE A 656 -14.50 -6.03 20.45
CA ILE A 656 -15.03 -6.72 19.26
C ILE A 656 -14.42 -8.12 19.17
N ALA A 657 -15.27 -9.14 19.02
CA ALA A 657 -14.83 -10.48 18.65
C ALA A 657 -14.31 -10.52 17.21
N PRO A 658 -13.38 -11.43 16.84
CA PRO A 658 -12.79 -11.47 15.51
C PRO A 658 -13.87 -11.83 14.50
N ILE A 659 -13.98 -11.05 13.44
CA ILE A 659 -15.02 -11.23 12.42
C ILE A 659 -14.66 -12.30 11.36
N THR A 660 -13.48 -12.89 11.48
CA THR A 660 -12.94 -13.95 10.60
C THR A 660 -12.38 -15.11 11.41
N ALA A 661 -12.30 -16.29 10.78
CA ALA A 661 -11.59 -17.42 11.36
C ALA A 661 -10.07 -17.19 11.39
N ALA A 662 -9.38 -17.89 12.30
CA ALA A 662 -7.92 -17.75 12.50
C ALA A 662 -7.06 -18.02 11.26
N ASN A 663 -7.61 -18.79 10.31
CA ASN A 663 -6.99 -19.24 9.07
C ASN A 663 -7.63 -18.68 7.80
N ASP A 664 -8.41 -17.61 7.93
CA ASP A 664 -8.89 -16.85 6.78
C ASP A 664 -7.70 -16.32 5.93
N PRO A 665 -7.69 -16.53 4.61
CA PRO A 665 -6.63 -16.07 3.73
C PRO A 665 -6.71 -14.58 3.35
N PHE A 666 -7.77 -13.86 3.74
CA PHE A 666 -8.01 -12.47 3.39
C PHE A 666 -7.81 -11.57 4.61
N TRP A 667 -6.67 -10.88 4.67
CA TRP A 667 -6.32 -10.05 5.81
C TRP A 667 -6.56 -8.58 5.49
N ASN A 668 -7.44 -7.92 6.26
CA ASN A 668 -7.66 -6.48 6.20
C ASN A 668 -7.07 -5.85 7.46
N VAL A 669 -5.87 -5.33 7.32
CA VAL A 669 -4.95 -5.01 8.40
C VAL A 669 -4.90 -3.51 8.63
N ARG A 670 -5.13 -3.09 9.87
CA ARG A 670 -4.88 -1.72 10.34
C ARG A 670 -3.46 -1.62 10.85
N ALA A 671 -2.64 -0.77 10.27
CA ALA A 671 -1.23 -0.62 10.64
C ALA A 671 -0.99 0.70 11.37
N PHE A 672 -0.35 0.64 12.53
CA PHE A 672 -0.03 1.82 13.34
C PHE A 672 1.26 2.48 12.86
N ASP A 673 1.53 3.70 13.34
CA ASP A 673 2.60 4.55 12.80
C ASP A 673 4.01 3.95 12.87
N ASN A 674 4.25 3.06 13.81
CA ASN A 674 5.52 2.35 13.91
C ASN A 674 5.70 1.22 12.88
N ALA A 675 4.64 0.86 12.13
CA ALA A 675 4.68 -0.06 11.00
C ALA A 675 4.35 0.61 9.66
N LEU A 676 3.43 1.58 9.65
CA LEU A 676 2.98 2.31 8.47
C LEU A 676 2.38 3.65 8.89
N SER A 677 3.20 4.69 9.04
CA SER A 677 2.74 6.01 9.53
C SER A 677 1.98 6.85 8.52
N ARG A 678 2.33 6.82 7.23
CA ARG A 678 1.80 7.77 6.24
C ARG A 678 1.20 7.07 5.03
N HIS A 679 0.58 7.85 4.15
CA HIS A 679 0.17 7.37 2.81
C HIS A 679 1.35 6.70 2.09
N ASP A 680 2.54 7.32 2.17
CA ASP A 680 3.81 6.81 1.64
C ASP A 680 4.67 6.12 2.73
N GLY A 681 4.00 5.70 3.82
CA GLY A 681 4.55 5.11 5.04
C GLY A 681 5.29 3.79 4.86
N TYR A 682 5.23 3.20 3.67
CA TYR A 682 5.55 1.80 3.39
C TYR A 682 7.05 1.55 3.16
N ARG A 683 7.90 2.54 3.40
CA ARG A 683 9.36 2.47 3.20
C ARG A 683 10.14 1.92 4.40
N LEU A 684 9.46 1.56 5.50
CA LEU A 684 10.11 0.98 6.67
C LEU A 684 10.65 -0.42 6.36
N SER A 685 11.87 -0.71 6.81
CA SER A 685 12.54 -1.98 6.52
C SER A 685 11.84 -3.16 7.21
N SER A 686 11.32 -2.94 8.41
CA SER A 686 10.46 -3.88 9.14
C SER A 686 9.22 -4.24 8.34
N PHE A 687 8.51 -3.25 7.80
CA PHE A 687 7.33 -3.44 6.97
C PHE A 687 7.66 -4.24 5.71
N ILE A 688 8.69 -3.83 4.96
CA ILE A 688 9.12 -4.54 3.74
C ILE A 688 9.50 -5.98 4.08
N CYS A 689 10.27 -6.20 5.16
CA CYS A 689 10.64 -7.54 5.62
C CYS A 689 9.41 -8.38 5.98
N ALA A 690 8.50 -7.86 6.78
CA ALA A 690 7.29 -8.57 7.22
C ALA A 690 6.42 -9.01 6.04
N MET A 691 6.22 -8.14 5.04
CA MET A 691 5.45 -8.49 3.84
C MET A 691 6.16 -9.54 2.98
N ASN A 692 7.50 -9.49 2.87
CA ASN A 692 8.27 -10.49 2.14
C ASN A 692 8.28 -11.85 2.88
N GLN A 693 8.32 -11.85 4.22
CA GLN A 693 8.27 -13.07 5.04
C GLN A 693 7.01 -13.90 4.79
N LEU A 694 5.87 -13.28 4.45
CA LEU A 694 4.63 -14.01 4.11
C LEU A 694 4.77 -14.92 2.89
N VAL A 695 5.74 -14.66 2.00
CA VAL A 695 5.97 -15.41 0.76
C VAL A 695 7.28 -16.18 0.77
N LEU A 696 8.35 -15.55 1.26
CA LEU A 696 9.68 -16.15 1.31
C LEU A 696 9.81 -17.23 2.37
N ASP A 697 9.04 -17.15 3.47
CA ASP A 697 9.13 -18.08 4.58
C ASP A 697 7.97 -19.09 4.59
N ASP A 698 8.23 -20.23 5.24
CA ASP A 698 7.25 -21.27 5.41
C ASP A 698 6.41 -21.07 6.68
N ILE A 699 5.59 -20.01 6.69
CA ILE A 699 4.94 -19.50 7.91
C ILE A 699 3.88 -20.44 8.53
N THR A 700 3.30 -21.35 7.75
CA THR A 700 2.19 -22.26 8.18
C THR A 700 2.56 -23.75 8.23
N GLY A 701 3.81 -24.07 8.01
CA GLY A 701 4.19 -24.60 6.72
C GLY A 701 3.50 -25.76 6.01
N VAL A 702 2.81 -25.33 4.96
CA VAL A 702 2.57 -26.05 3.71
C VAL A 702 3.87 -26.17 2.91
N PRO A 703 4.28 -27.38 2.51
CA PRO A 703 5.36 -27.57 1.55
C PRO A 703 5.15 -26.74 0.27
N ALA A 704 6.19 -26.05 -0.18
CA ALA A 704 6.16 -25.15 -1.35
C ALA A 704 5.67 -25.81 -2.65
N ASP A 705 5.95 -27.10 -2.82
CA ASP A 705 5.58 -27.95 -3.96
C ASP A 705 4.09 -28.30 -4.02
N MET A 706 3.41 -28.39 -2.85
CA MET A 706 1.96 -28.57 -2.80
C MET A 706 1.22 -27.34 -3.34
N ILE A 707 1.77 -26.12 -3.22
CA ILE A 707 1.14 -24.90 -3.75
C ILE A 707 1.25 -24.85 -5.28
N SER A 708 2.35 -25.36 -5.85
CA SER A 708 2.58 -25.36 -7.30
C SER A 708 1.79 -26.43 -8.05
N THR A 709 1.43 -27.52 -7.38
CA THR A 709 0.68 -28.66 -7.97
C THR A 709 -0.83 -28.53 -7.86
N MET A 710 -1.33 -27.53 -7.11
CA MET A 710 -2.76 -27.22 -6.94
C MET A 710 -3.33 -26.29 -8.02
N ARG A 711 -2.54 -25.95 -9.04
CA ARG A 711 -2.94 -25.07 -10.15
C ARG A 711 -3.42 -25.83 -11.37
#